data_AF-A0A7C8JGL6-F1
#
_entry.id   AF-A0A7C8JGL6-F1
#
_cell.length_a   1.000
_cell.length_b   1.000
_cell.length_c   1.000
_cell.angle_alpha   90.00
_cell.angle_beta   90.00
_cell.angle_gamma   90.00
#
_symmetry.space_group_name_H-M   'P 1'
#
loop_
_entity.id
_entity.type
_entity.pdbx_description
1 polymer ?
#
loop_
_entity_poly.entity_id
_entity_poly.type
_entity_poly.pdbx_seq_one_letter_code
_entity_poly.pdbx_strand_id
1 'polypeptide(L)'
;MFLYAKIVLDNLFHQQSVAKFRKELSSENFPQELNQAYERVAIRIFDNAHEARRSSALCILGWVATSGRPLRWREIQAKFCINPVDATCDFDERILDSFKTICGSLVDVELCDNNKNSESERIVSIVHPTATRYLQESNRIRIFEEHANAAIYFSQYLTSTPFQPEIGENRVYELALDGYYALQDYACAFWHHHIGLALSPLSNISPDLESAVIHGAKLLIRISQPKARSGSSFECENLNDHTKEYILSILEEQYALGSEGSALSEQTKYVRNQIESINYSEVDEHQLKVFNELHGCIRFKCPKIRCAFFSFGFSNKEQQDQHIREHERPFKCSKPECFARITGFSSLPSLDDHIKRLHSSDPPVLFPKGKDARNFTIHNAAARGDLNDVIALHEAGESLTSAERKNGGLTPFFLATKGGHMSVCEYIMKHAPTNPWEPSLSLKRICTATSGFFFIPGLGDPPIKEVVKNDDLQLFDLLRYLSRSAPSTGEIETIFCMAVGYGSEKVFARIFEEVEYCKAILNMFEASRISEQRWRTFCRICSTGLRLQSNRFGKQKLLLGEFLAKLMPALYELKDMAGPPTWERSGLREALLFLCGDASWSLLSIAISTRAYAVAECVLDLIEPIVQKRFFKVSFEVTLLNKLARAIGPERIKDAQSRGFKVSPLREAAWANNVTCMEALIPVIHDLDEHGIGEATILNIAAGANERKVVKLLIESGRVDLRQKNRNAQPILESRNGKWFLCVDAISAEKRGELTLEDFEPICDDTRNAIVGSPTDFPFKKKSTPS
;
A
#
# COMPACT_ATOMS: atom_id res chain seq x y z
N MET A 1 -5.82 -21.18 10.24
CA MET A 1 -6.55 -22.44 9.98
C MET A 1 -7.12 -22.56 8.58
N PHE A 2 -7.69 -21.51 7.97
CA PHE A 2 -8.30 -21.60 6.63
C PHE A 2 -7.33 -22.02 5.50
N LEU A 3 -6.08 -21.53 5.53
CA LEU A 3 -5.05 -21.94 4.57
C LEU A 3 -4.70 -23.43 4.68
N TYR A 4 -4.61 -23.93 5.90
CA TYR A 4 -4.39 -25.35 6.18
C TYR A 4 -5.50 -26.22 5.59
N ALA A 5 -6.76 -25.88 5.92
CA ALA A 5 -7.93 -26.58 5.38
C ALA A 5 -7.96 -26.53 3.84
N LYS A 6 -7.70 -25.37 3.24
CA LYS A 6 -7.64 -25.20 1.77
C LYS A 6 -6.62 -26.14 1.14
N ILE A 7 -5.38 -26.15 1.61
CA ILE A 7 -4.31 -26.98 1.04
C ILE A 7 -4.61 -28.47 1.23
N VAL A 8 -5.11 -28.87 2.40
CA VAL A 8 -5.44 -30.27 2.69
C VAL A 8 -6.62 -30.74 1.84
N LEU A 9 -7.70 -29.95 1.76
CA LEU A 9 -8.87 -30.28 0.93
C LEU A 9 -8.53 -30.31 -0.55
N ASP A 10 -7.75 -29.35 -1.04
CA ASP A 10 -7.25 -29.36 -2.42
C ASP A 10 -6.39 -30.60 -2.66
N ASN A 11 -5.50 -30.98 -1.74
CA ASN A 11 -4.71 -32.21 -1.88
C ASN A 11 -5.59 -33.47 -1.95
N LEU A 12 -6.63 -33.55 -1.11
CA LEU A 12 -7.59 -34.65 -1.09
C LEU A 12 -8.45 -34.70 -2.36
N PHE A 13 -8.88 -33.55 -2.87
CA PHE A 13 -9.67 -33.44 -4.10
C PHE A 13 -8.92 -33.99 -5.32
N HIS A 14 -7.60 -33.78 -5.37
CA HIS A 14 -6.76 -34.22 -6.50
C HIS A 14 -6.29 -35.69 -6.40
N GLN A 15 -6.80 -36.49 -5.45
CA GLN A 15 -6.44 -37.91 -5.35
C GLN A 15 -7.05 -38.73 -6.49
N GLN A 16 -6.20 -39.47 -7.20
CA GLN A 16 -6.59 -40.19 -8.43
C GLN A 16 -7.42 -41.46 -8.20
N SER A 17 -7.51 -41.98 -6.97
CA SER A 17 -8.30 -43.17 -6.67
C SER A 17 -8.84 -43.16 -5.25
N VAL A 18 -9.96 -43.86 -5.04
CA VAL A 18 -10.59 -44.01 -3.71
C VAL A 18 -9.62 -44.64 -2.70
N ALA A 19 -8.75 -45.55 -3.15
CA ALA A 19 -7.73 -46.15 -2.29
C ALA A 19 -6.68 -45.13 -1.83
N LYS A 20 -6.18 -44.28 -2.74
CA LYS A 20 -5.24 -43.19 -2.41
C LYS A 20 -5.90 -42.15 -1.49
N PHE A 21 -7.15 -41.78 -1.77
CA PHE A 21 -7.94 -40.88 -0.93
C PHE A 21 -8.10 -41.40 0.51
N ARG A 22 -8.50 -42.67 0.68
CA ARG A 22 -8.62 -43.29 2.02
C ARG A 22 -7.29 -43.40 2.73
N LYS A 23 -6.20 -43.64 1.99
CA LYS A 23 -4.84 -43.66 2.56
C LYS A 23 -4.44 -42.29 3.09
N GLU A 24 -4.72 -41.20 2.36
CA GLU A 24 -4.44 -39.83 2.80
C GLU A 24 -5.32 -39.39 3.99
N LEU A 25 -6.52 -39.95 4.14
CA LEU A 25 -7.40 -39.73 5.28
C LEU A 25 -7.06 -40.53 6.53
N SER A 26 -6.13 -41.49 6.48
CA SER A 26 -5.77 -42.27 7.66
C SER A 26 -5.06 -41.38 8.70
N SER A 27 -5.25 -41.65 9.99
CA SER A 27 -4.64 -40.86 11.07
C SER A 27 -3.11 -40.81 11.01
N GLU A 28 -2.49 -41.81 10.39
CA GLU A 28 -1.04 -41.87 10.16
C GLU A 28 -0.56 -40.94 9.03
N ASN A 29 -1.40 -40.71 8.02
CA ASN A 29 -1.06 -39.90 6.84
C ASN A 29 -1.80 -38.56 6.83
N PHE A 30 -2.70 -38.27 7.74
CA PHE A 30 -3.33 -36.96 7.76
C PHE A 30 -2.31 -35.93 8.28
N PRO A 31 -2.04 -34.83 7.56
CA PRO A 31 -1.12 -33.80 8.06
C PRO A 31 -1.62 -33.28 9.42
N GLN A 32 -0.70 -32.87 10.28
CA GLN A 32 -1.02 -32.22 11.56
C GLN A 32 -0.70 -30.73 11.53
N GLU A 33 0.27 -30.34 10.70
CA GLU A 33 0.78 -28.98 10.60
C GLU A 33 0.84 -28.51 9.14
N LEU A 34 0.89 -27.19 8.97
CA LEU A 34 0.88 -26.55 7.65
C LEU A 34 2.06 -26.96 6.77
N ASN A 35 3.26 -27.12 7.34
CA ASN A 35 4.43 -27.57 6.58
C ASN A 35 4.27 -29.01 6.07
N GLN A 36 3.62 -29.89 6.83
CA GLN A 36 3.31 -31.24 6.38
C GLN A 36 2.27 -31.24 5.23
N ALA A 37 1.31 -30.31 5.28
CA ALA A 37 0.36 -30.12 4.19
C ALA A 37 1.06 -29.59 2.91
N TYR A 38 2.01 -28.65 3.03
CA TYR A 38 2.85 -28.23 1.90
C TYR A 38 3.70 -29.37 1.36
N GLU A 39 4.34 -30.17 2.23
CA GLU A 39 5.19 -31.29 1.83
C GLU A 39 4.45 -32.30 0.95
N ARG A 40 3.19 -32.60 1.26
CA ARG A 40 2.38 -33.51 0.43
C ARG A 40 2.20 -32.99 -0.99
N VAL A 41 1.92 -31.70 -1.11
CA VAL A 41 1.74 -31.04 -2.40
C VAL A 41 3.07 -30.95 -3.14
N ALA A 42 4.15 -30.63 -2.42
CA ALA A 42 5.52 -30.58 -2.95
C ALA A 42 5.98 -31.95 -3.47
N ILE A 43 5.79 -33.05 -2.72
CA ILE A 43 6.11 -34.42 -3.17
C ILE A 43 5.37 -34.74 -4.47
N ARG A 44 4.10 -34.36 -4.59
CA ARG A 44 3.33 -34.60 -5.83
C ARG A 44 3.91 -33.84 -7.03
N ILE A 45 4.33 -32.60 -6.83
CA ILE A 45 4.80 -31.71 -7.90
C ILE A 45 6.26 -31.98 -8.26
N PHE A 46 7.12 -32.14 -7.26
CA PHE A 46 8.57 -32.24 -7.42
C PHE A 46 9.07 -33.67 -7.44
N ASP A 47 8.44 -34.62 -6.75
CA ASP A 47 8.98 -35.99 -6.67
C ASP A 47 8.24 -36.94 -7.61
N ASN A 48 6.91 -36.90 -7.61
CA ASN A 48 6.07 -37.86 -8.32
C ASN A 48 5.66 -37.43 -9.74
N ALA A 49 5.82 -36.15 -10.10
CA ALA A 49 5.42 -35.66 -11.42
C ALA A 49 6.37 -36.16 -12.54
N HIS A 50 5.86 -36.19 -13.77
CA HIS A 50 6.70 -36.39 -14.96
C HIS A 50 7.72 -35.26 -15.10
N GLU A 51 8.91 -35.56 -15.64
CA GLU A 51 10.03 -34.61 -15.72
C GLU A 51 9.67 -33.28 -16.39
N ALA A 52 9.00 -33.31 -17.54
CA ALA A 52 8.53 -32.10 -18.22
C ALA A 52 7.64 -31.21 -17.30
N ARG A 53 6.65 -31.82 -16.62
CA ARG A 53 5.75 -31.10 -15.71
C ARG A 53 6.48 -30.58 -14.47
N ARG A 54 7.44 -31.36 -13.94
CA ARG A 54 8.31 -30.94 -12.84
C ARG A 54 9.14 -29.71 -13.23
N SER A 55 9.73 -29.73 -14.42
CA SER A 55 10.52 -28.60 -14.96
C SER A 55 9.67 -27.35 -15.11
N SER A 56 8.48 -27.47 -15.71
CA SER A 56 7.52 -26.35 -15.79
C SER A 56 7.12 -25.83 -14.40
N ALA A 57 6.86 -26.72 -13.43
CA ALA A 57 6.49 -26.32 -12.08
C ALA A 57 7.60 -25.57 -11.35
N LEU A 58 8.86 -26.03 -11.48
CA LEU A 58 10.04 -25.34 -10.94
C LEU A 58 10.16 -23.94 -11.52
N CYS A 59 10.06 -23.82 -12.85
CA CYS A 59 10.15 -22.53 -13.53
C CYS A 59 9.02 -21.57 -13.10
N ILE A 60 7.76 -22.03 -13.09
CA ILE A 60 6.61 -21.19 -12.67
C ILE A 60 6.75 -20.77 -11.22
N LEU A 61 7.00 -21.71 -10.30
CA LEU A 61 7.06 -21.40 -8.87
C LEU A 61 8.28 -20.53 -8.54
N GLY A 62 9.42 -20.76 -9.20
CA GLY A 62 10.62 -19.92 -9.08
C GLY A 62 10.34 -18.48 -9.49
N TRP A 63 9.72 -18.28 -10.65
CA TRP A 63 9.34 -16.94 -11.13
C TRP A 63 8.31 -16.25 -10.25
N VAL A 64 7.22 -16.94 -9.87
CA VAL A 64 6.16 -16.37 -9.03
C VAL A 64 6.68 -16.06 -7.62
N ALA A 65 7.61 -16.86 -7.08
CA ALA A 65 8.22 -16.61 -5.78
C ALA A 65 9.23 -15.45 -5.78
N THR A 66 9.92 -15.21 -6.90
CA THR A 66 10.98 -14.19 -7.03
C THR A 66 10.55 -12.93 -7.75
N SER A 67 9.31 -12.85 -8.23
CA SER A 67 8.84 -11.70 -8.99
C SER A 67 8.71 -10.44 -8.11
N GLY A 68 9.20 -9.30 -8.60
CA GLY A 68 9.10 -8.00 -7.91
C GLY A 68 7.70 -7.38 -7.93
N ARG A 69 6.78 -7.95 -8.72
CA ARG A 69 5.33 -7.68 -8.70
C ARG A 69 4.56 -8.94 -9.11
N PRO A 70 3.26 -9.05 -8.78
CA PRO A 70 2.44 -10.14 -9.28
C PRO A 70 2.50 -10.24 -10.81
N LEU A 71 2.71 -11.46 -11.29
CA LEU A 71 2.81 -11.76 -12.71
C LEU A 71 1.47 -12.24 -13.24
N ARG A 72 1.13 -11.81 -14.46
CA ARG A 72 -0.03 -12.31 -15.18
C ARG A 72 0.34 -13.60 -15.92
N TRP A 73 -0.64 -14.47 -16.16
CA TRP A 73 -0.39 -15.78 -16.75
C TRP A 73 0.32 -15.69 -18.10
N ARG A 74 -0.03 -14.71 -18.94
CA ARG A 74 0.67 -14.48 -20.21
C ARG A 74 2.14 -14.13 -20.07
N GLU A 75 2.54 -13.45 -18.99
CA GLU A 75 3.93 -13.08 -18.76
C GLU A 75 4.74 -14.35 -18.43
N ILE A 76 4.14 -15.25 -17.65
CA ILE A 76 4.72 -16.56 -17.36
C ILE A 76 4.78 -17.40 -18.64
N GLN A 77 3.73 -17.41 -19.47
CA GLN A 77 3.71 -18.13 -20.75
C GLN A 77 4.78 -17.62 -21.72
N ALA A 78 4.94 -16.31 -21.82
CA ALA A 78 5.96 -15.69 -22.66
C ALA A 78 7.38 -16.15 -22.27
N LYS A 79 7.64 -16.49 -21.00
CA LYS A 79 8.93 -17.04 -20.58
C LYS A 79 9.23 -18.42 -21.18
N PHE A 80 8.20 -19.22 -21.48
CA PHE A 80 8.35 -20.51 -22.16
C PHE A 80 8.50 -20.34 -23.68
N CYS A 81 7.80 -19.35 -24.25
CA CYS A 81 7.79 -19.12 -25.69
C CYS A 81 9.05 -18.39 -26.19
N ILE A 82 9.64 -17.50 -25.38
CA ILE A 82 10.75 -16.64 -25.81
C ILE A 82 12.09 -17.31 -25.53
N ASN A 83 12.93 -17.36 -26.57
CA ASN A 83 14.34 -17.68 -26.46
C ASN A 83 15.19 -16.42 -26.72
N PRO A 84 15.79 -15.82 -25.67
CA PRO A 84 16.63 -14.65 -25.81
C PRO A 84 17.91 -14.85 -26.61
N VAL A 85 18.46 -16.06 -26.60
CA VAL A 85 19.74 -16.39 -27.24
C VAL A 85 19.56 -16.44 -28.76
N ASP A 86 18.50 -17.11 -29.20
CA ASP A 86 18.19 -17.26 -30.63
C ASP A 86 17.38 -16.08 -31.18
N ALA A 87 16.93 -15.16 -30.30
CA ALA A 87 16.09 -14.03 -30.65
C ALA A 87 14.76 -14.43 -31.34
N THR A 88 14.15 -15.50 -30.84
CA THR A 88 12.91 -16.08 -31.38
C THR A 88 11.82 -16.20 -30.31
N CYS A 89 10.56 -16.20 -30.75
CA CYS A 89 9.40 -16.52 -29.94
C CYS A 89 8.64 -17.66 -30.63
N ASP A 90 8.56 -18.82 -29.99
CA ASP A 90 7.77 -19.94 -30.46
C ASP A 90 6.52 -20.08 -29.59
N PHE A 91 5.37 -19.74 -30.16
CA PHE A 91 4.10 -19.80 -29.46
C PHE A 91 3.64 -21.23 -29.13
N ASP A 92 4.17 -22.25 -29.83
CA ASP A 92 3.80 -23.64 -29.58
C ASP A 92 4.51 -24.24 -28.35
N GLU A 93 5.55 -23.57 -27.85
CA GLU A 93 6.19 -23.90 -26.56
C GLU A 93 5.38 -23.42 -25.34
N ARG A 94 4.23 -22.75 -25.56
CA ARG A 94 3.34 -22.35 -24.46
C ARG A 94 2.82 -23.56 -23.69
N ILE A 95 2.62 -23.37 -22.40
CA ILE A 95 2.06 -24.41 -21.53
C ILE A 95 0.55 -24.52 -21.74
N LEU A 96 0.10 -25.70 -22.15
CA LEU A 96 -1.33 -26.00 -22.35
C LEU A 96 -2.05 -26.41 -21.05
N ASP A 97 -1.33 -27.00 -20.09
CA ASP A 97 -1.87 -27.34 -18.77
C ASP A 97 -2.14 -26.06 -17.96
N SER A 98 -3.20 -26.05 -17.15
CA SER A 98 -3.41 -24.93 -16.22
C SER A 98 -2.34 -24.89 -15.14
N PHE A 99 -1.94 -23.69 -14.69
CA PHE A 99 -0.98 -23.55 -13.59
C PHE A 99 -1.44 -24.24 -12.29
N LYS A 100 -2.76 -24.42 -12.08
CA LYS A 100 -3.28 -25.24 -10.95
C LYS A 100 -2.99 -26.72 -11.13
N THR A 101 -3.00 -27.23 -12.37
CA THR A 101 -2.64 -28.62 -12.68
C THR A 101 -1.15 -28.87 -12.45
N ILE A 102 -0.31 -27.88 -12.76
CA ILE A 102 1.14 -27.99 -12.68
C ILE A 102 1.65 -27.74 -11.25
N CYS A 103 1.24 -26.64 -10.65
CA CYS A 103 1.74 -26.15 -9.35
C CYS A 103 0.81 -26.47 -8.18
N GLY A 104 -0.33 -27.13 -8.42
CA GLY A 104 -1.26 -27.55 -7.38
C GLY A 104 -1.81 -26.40 -6.54
N SER A 105 -1.97 -26.66 -5.25
CA SER A 105 -2.48 -25.70 -4.26
C SER A 105 -1.40 -24.74 -3.72
N LEU A 106 -0.17 -24.79 -4.24
CA LEU A 106 0.89 -23.85 -3.87
C LEU A 106 0.70 -22.48 -4.53
N VAL A 107 -0.06 -22.42 -5.63
CA VAL A 107 -0.39 -21.18 -6.33
C VAL A 107 -1.87 -20.86 -6.18
N ASP A 108 -2.22 -19.59 -6.24
CA ASP A 108 -3.59 -19.11 -6.31
C ASP A 108 -3.81 -18.12 -7.45
N VAL A 109 -5.09 -17.82 -7.71
CA VAL A 109 -5.52 -16.96 -8.80
C VAL A 109 -6.21 -15.75 -8.25
N GLU A 110 -5.72 -14.58 -8.64
CA GLU A 110 -6.45 -13.34 -8.46
C GLU A 110 -7.05 -12.92 -9.81
N LEU A 111 -8.36 -12.65 -9.80
CA LEU A 111 -9.08 -12.14 -10.96
C LEU A 111 -8.85 -10.63 -11.07
N CYS A 112 -8.45 -10.15 -12.25
CA CYS A 112 -8.36 -8.73 -12.53
C CYS A 112 -9.75 -8.14 -12.85
N ASP A 113 -10.04 -6.95 -12.31
CA ASP A 113 -11.33 -6.24 -12.50
C ASP A 113 -11.64 -5.86 -13.96
N ASN A 114 -10.60 -5.77 -14.82
CA ASN A 114 -10.71 -5.15 -16.15
C ASN A 114 -11.02 -6.11 -17.32
N ASN A 115 -11.17 -7.42 -17.09
CA ASN A 115 -11.74 -8.33 -18.09
C ASN A 115 -11.99 -9.70 -17.45
N LYS A 116 -13.20 -9.92 -16.93
CA LYS A 116 -13.53 -11.07 -16.07
C LYS A 116 -13.38 -12.46 -16.72
N ASN A 117 -13.04 -12.55 -18.02
CA ASN A 117 -13.09 -13.79 -18.78
C ASN A 117 -11.80 -14.23 -19.50
N SER A 118 -10.71 -13.44 -19.51
CA SER A 118 -9.47 -13.88 -20.19
C SER A 118 -8.53 -14.63 -19.25
N GLU A 119 -8.21 -15.88 -19.57
CA GLU A 119 -7.26 -16.71 -18.80
C GLU A 119 -5.84 -16.13 -18.82
N SER A 120 -5.44 -15.46 -19.90
CA SER A 120 -4.13 -14.79 -20.06
C SER A 120 -3.91 -13.61 -19.10
N GLU A 121 -5.01 -13.03 -18.59
CA GLU A 121 -4.99 -11.85 -17.70
C GLU A 121 -5.07 -12.21 -16.21
N ARG A 122 -5.21 -13.50 -15.88
CA ARG A 122 -5.22 -13.98 -14.50
C ARG A 122 -3.86 -13.74 -13.85
N ILE A 123 -3.87 -13.24 -12.63
CA ILE A 123 -2.64 -13.09 -11.83
C ILE A 123 -2.39 -14.41 -11.11
N VAL A 124 -1.16 -14.92 -11.25
CA VAL A 124 -0.71 -16.14 -10.57
C VAL A 124 0.21 -15.72 -9.43
N SER A 125 -0.18 -16.03 -8.20
CA SER A 125 0.58 -15.74 -6.98
C SER A 125 0.80 -17.00 -6.16
N ILE A 126 1.84 -17.01 -5.31
CA ILE A 126 1.96 -18.06 -4.31
C ILE A 126 0.78 -17.92 -3.33
N VAL A 127 0.17 -19.06 -2.96
CA VAL A 127 -1.06 -19.11 -2.15
C VAL A 127 -0.96 -18.32 -0.83
N HIS A 128 0.25 -18.23 -0.26
CA HIS A 128 0.55 -17.46 0.93
C HIS A 128 2.08 -17.30 1.11
N PRO A 129 2.60 -16.22 1.72
CA PRO A 129 4.04 -16.06 1.99
C PRO A 129 4.69 -17.22 2.76
N THR A 130 3.93 -17.92 3.61
CA THR A 130 4.43 -19.13 4.31
C THR A 130 4.78 -20.27 3.36
N ALA A 131 4.12 -20.36 2.20
CA ALA A 131 4.45 -21.36 1.19
C ALA A 131 5.78 -21.03 0.51
N THR A 132 6.06 -19.75 0.21
CA THR A 132 7.37 -19.29 -0.27
C THR A 132 8.47 -19.64 0.73
N ARG A 133 8.24 -19.36 2.02
CA ARG A 133 9.17 -19.72 3.09
C ARG A 133 9.42 -21.22 3.15
N TYR A 134 8.36 -22.03 3.10
CA TYR A 134 8.50 -23.49 3.06
C TYR A 134 9.31 -23.95 1.83
N LEU A 135 9.04 -23.43 0.63
CA LEU A 135 9.75 -23.81 -0.60
C LEU A 135 11.26 -23.48 -0.53
N GLN A 136 11.60 -22.37 0.14
CA GLN A 136 12.98 -21.98 0.40
C GLN A 136 13.66 -22.85 1.47
N GLU A 137 13.03 -23.03 2.64
CA GLU A 137 13.58 -23.80 3.76
C GLU A 137 13.75 -25.29 3.43
N SER A 138 12.83 -25.85 2.63
CA SER A 138 12.91 -27.22 2.12
C SER A 138 13.88 -27.39 0.95
N ASN A 139 14.54 -26.31 0.50
CA ASN A 139 15.44 -26.29 -0.65
C ASN A 139 14.82 -26.82 -1.96
N ARG A 140 13.49 -26.78 -2.06
CA ARG A 140 12.73 -27.16 -3.27
C ARG A 140 12.87 -26.08 -4.34
N ILE A 141 13.02 -24.82 -3.93
CA ILE A 141 13.32 -23.67 -4.79
C ILE A 141 14.47 -22.88 -4.19
N ARG A 142 15.53 -22.70 -4.97
CA ARG A 142 16.70 -21.91 -4.57
C ARG A 142 16.51 -20.46 -4.97
N ILE A 143 15.85 -19.68 -4.10
CA ILE A 143 15.41 -18.30 -4.39
C ILE A 143 16.52 -17.42 -4.99
N PHE A 144 17.75 -17.46 -4.45
CA PHE A 144 18.85 -16.64 -4.98
C PHE A 144 19.33 -17.11 -6.36
N GLU A 145 19.33 -18.42 -6.64
CA GLU A 145 19.64 -18.95 -7.97
C GLU A 145 18.54 -18.56 -8.96
N GLU A 146 17.27 -18.55 -8.56
CA GLU A 146 16.17 -18.07 -9.41
C GLU A 146 16.28 -16.57 -9.73
N HIS A 147 16.69 -15.73 -8.76
CA HIS A 147 17.01 -14.33 -9.05
C HIS A 147 18.19 -14.20 -10.02
N ALA A 148 19.24 -15.02 -9.87
CA ALA A 148 20.38 -15.03 -10.79
C ALA A 148 19.97 -15.46 -12.21
N ASN A 149 19.18 -16.53 -12.34
CA ASN A 149 18.67 -17.02 -13.61
C ASN A 149 17.78 -15.98 -14.30
N ALA A 150 16.89 -15.31 -13.54
CA ALA A 150 16.07 -14.23 -14.06
C ALA A 150 16.92 -13.03 -14.51
N ALA A 151 17.93 -12.64 -13.73
CA ALA A 151 18.86 -11.57 -14.10
C ALA A 151 19.62 -11.87 -15.41
N ILE A 152 20.15 -13.09 -15.54
CA ILE A 152 20.82 -13.55 -16.76
C ILE A 152 19.84 -13.52 -17.94
N TYR A 153 18.66 -14.10 -17.76
CA TYR A 153 17.62 -14.14 -18.80
C TYR A 153 17.23 -12.73 -19.27
N PHE A 154 16.97 -11.79 -18.35
CA PHE A 154 16.63 -10.42 -18.72
C PHE A 154 17.79 -9.65 -19.35
N SER A 155 19.03 -9.93 -18.93
CA SER A 155 20.21 -9.34 -19.58
C SER A 155 20.34 -9.81 -21.03
N GLN A 156 20.16 -11.10 -21.30
CA GLN A 156 20.18 -11.66 -22.65
C GLN A 156 19.01 -11.12 -23.47
N TYR A 157 17.82 -11.07 -22.89
CA TYR A 157 16.61 -10.62 -23.56
C TYR A 157 16.67 -9.15 -23.96
N LEU A 158 16.96 -8.24 -23.02
CA LEU A 158 17.00 -6.79 -23.31
C LEU A 158 18.21 -6.36 -24.15
N THR A 159 19.22 -7.22 -24.32
CA THR A 159 20.40 -6.94 -25.17
C THR A 159 20.42 -7.76 -26.46
N SER A 160 19.43 -8.62 -26.67
CA SER A 160 19.27 -9.41 -27.88
C SER A 160 19.02 -8.55 -29.12
N THR A 161 19.18 -9.15 -30.30
CA THR A 161 19.05 -8.46 -31.59
C THR A 161 17.70 -7.73 -31.80
N PRO A 162 16.53 -8.21 -31.30
CA PRO A 162 15.26 -7.50 -31.40
C PRO A 162 15.17 -6.18 -30.64
N PHE A 163 16.11 -5.93 -29.71
CA PHE A 163 16.24 -4.66 -28.99
C PHE A 163 17.32 -3.75 -29.59
N GLN A 164 17.96 -4.14 -30.69
CA GLN A 164 18.96 -3.32 -31.37
C GLN A 164 18.30 -2.39 -32.40
N PRO A 165 18.80 -1.15 -32.56
CA PRO A 165 18.20 -0.17 -33.46
C PRO A 165 18.33 -0.55 -34.96
N GLU A 166 19.25 -1.44 -35.33
CA GLU A 166 19.52 -1.82 -36.72
C GLU A 166 18.53 -2.84 -37.31
N ILE A 167 17.59 -3.37 -36.54
CA ILE A 167 16.71 -4.47 -36.98
C ILE A 167 15.63 -4.06 -38.00
N GLY A 168 15.31 -2.76 -38.08
CA GLY A 168 14.32 -2.19 -39.01
C GLY A 168 12.86 -2.34 -38.55
N GLU A 169 12.00 -1.41 -39.00
CA GLU A 169 10.59 -1.30 -38.57
C GLU A 169 9.76 -2.57 -38.84
N ASN A 170 9.84 -3.11 -40.06
CA ASN A 170 9.08 -4.29 -40.45
C ASN A 170 9.38 -5.51 -39.57
N ARG A 171 10.65 -5.68 -39.16
CA ARG A 171 11.04 -6.83 -38.35
C ARG A 171 10.58 -6.70 -36.90
N VAL A 172 10.59 -5.48 -36.34
CA VAL A 172 10.00 -5.23 -35.02
C VAL A 172 8.50 -5.48 -35.02
N TYR A 173 7.81 -5.08 -36.10
CA TYR A 173 6.40 -5.36 -36.28
C TYR A 173 6.11 -6.87 -36.30
N GLU A 174 6.85 -7.66 -37.09
CA GLU A 174 6.72 -9.12 -37.14
C GLU A 174 6.96 -9.75 -35.76
N LEU A 175 8.07 -9.40 -35.10
CA LEU A 175 8.42 -9.95 -33.78
C LEU A 175 7.42 -9.56 -32.69
N ALA A 176 6.75 -8.41 -32.83
CA ALA A 176 5.65 -8.03 -31.96
C ALA A 176 4.44 -8.96 -32.14
N LEU A 177 4.07 -9.28 -33.39
CA LEU A 177 2.98 -10.22 -33.67
C LEU A 177 3.29 -11.64 -33.18
N ASP A 178 4.55 -12.07 -33.28
CA ASP A 178 5.02 -13.37 -32.77
C ASP A 178 5.04 -13.42 -31.23
N GLY A 179 4.91 -12.29 -30.55
CA GLY A 179 4.88 -12.20 -29.09
C GLY A 179 6.24 -12.02 -28.42
N TYR A 180 7.32 -11.77 -29.19
CA TYR A 180 8.68 -11.67 -28.65
C TYR A 180 8.81 -10.60 -27.58
N TYR A 181 8.08 -9.48 -27.71
CA TYR A 181 8.17 -8.36 -26.78
C TYR A 181 7.25 -8.49 -25.53
N ALA A 182 6.56 -9.62 -25.35
CA ALA A 182 5.55 -9.81 -24.30
C ALA A 182 6.11 -9.63 -22.87
N LEU A 183 7.40 -9.92 -22.65
CA LEU A 183 8.08 -9.76 -21.36
C LEU A 183 8.78 -8.41 -21.16
N GLN A 184 8.75 -7.52 -22.16
CA GLN A 184 9.47 -6.24 -22.11
C GLN A 184 9.10 -5.41 -20.87
N ASP A 185 7.81 -5.35 -20.53
CA ASP A 185 7.34 -4.51 -19.43
C ASP A 185 7.89 -4.95 -18.07
N TYR A 186 7.92 -6.26 -17.83
CA TYR A 186 8.49 -6.78 -16.59
C TYR A 186 10.01 -6.65 -16.60
N ALA A 187 10.67 -7.07 -17.70
CA ALA A 187 12.13 -7.06 -17.81
C ALA A 187 12.71 -5.64 -17.63
N CYS A 188 12.20 -4.64 -18.35
CA CYS A 188 12.67 -3.26 -18.25
C CYS A 188 12.49 -2.68 -16.84
N ALA A 189 11.40 -3.03 -16.16
CA ALA A 189 11.08 -2.47 -14.84
C ALA A 189 11.76 -3.21 -13.68
N PHE A 190 12.12 -4.49 -13.81
CA PHE A 190 12.55 -5.31 -12.67
C PHE A 190 13.92 -5.99 -12.84
N TRP A 191 14.65 -5.83 -13.94
CA TRP A 191 15.99 -6.43 -14.09
C TRP A 191 16.94 -6.08 -12.93
N HIS A 192 16.92 -4.82 -12.47
CA HIS A 192 17.78 -4.33 -11.40
C HIS A 192 17.44 -4.96 -10.04
N HIS A 193 16.16 -5.28 -9.81
CA HIS A 193 15.69 -5.98 -8.61
C HIS A 193 16.29 -7.39 -8.53
N HIS A 194 16.26 -8.14 -9.63
CA HIS A 194 16.84 -9.48 -9.68
C HIS A 194 18.36 -9.47 -9.51
N ILE A 195 19.07 -8.52 -10.13
CA ILE A 195 20.53 -8.39 -9.96
C ILE A 195 20.87 -8.02 -8.52
N GLY A 196 20.17 -7.05 -7.93
CA GLY A 196 20.41 -6.62 -6.55
C GLY A 196 20.25 -7.75 -5.54
N LEU A 197 19.24 -8.61 -5.70
CA LEU A 197 19.03 -9.76 -4.82
C LEU A 197 20.02 -10.90 -5.07
N ALA A 198 20.32 -11.20 -6.35
CA ALA A 198 21.30 -12.22 -6.73
C ALA A 198 22.72 -11.88 -6.26
N LEU A 199 23.11 -10.60 -6.30
CA LEU A 199 24.40 -10.11 -5.84
C LEU A 199 24.38 -9.62 -4.38
N SER A 200 23.28 -9.80 -3.66
CA SER A 200 23.20 -9.37 -2.25
C SER A 200 24.21 -10.13 -1.38
N PRO A 201 24.67 -9.56 -0.24
CA PRO A 201 25.56 -10.26 0.69
C PRO A 201 24.97 -11.54 1.30
N LEU A 202 23.64 -11.70 1.24
CA LEU A 202 22.92 -12.88 1.73
C LEU A 202 22.84 -14.01 0.69
N SER A 203 23.22 -13.72 -0.56
CA SER A 203 23.16 -14.67 -1.68
C SER A 203 24.19 -15.78 -1.53
N ASN A 204 23.76 -17.01 -1.81
CA ASN A 204 24.59 -18.22 -1.74
C ASN A 204 24.75 -18.90 -3.12
N ILE A 205 24.66 -18.13 -4.20
CA ILE A 205 24.82 -18.65 -5.57
C ILE A 205 26.25 -19.10 -5.85
N SER A 206 26.41 -20.03 -6.81
CA SER A 206 27.74 -20.48 -7.25
C SER A 206 28.55 -19.33 -7.88
N PRO A 207 29.89 -19.36 -7.81
CA PRO A 207 30.75 -18.36 -8.44
C PRO A 207 30.51 -18.18 -9.96
N ASP A 208 30.18 -19.27 -10.67
CA ASP A 208 29.91 -19.23 -12.11
C ASP A 208 28.63 -18.43 -12.42
N LEU A 209 27.56 -18.67 -11.66
CA LEU A 209 26.32 -17.88 -11.73
C LEU A 209 26.57 -16.42 -11.34
N GLU A 210 27.33 -16.16 -10.28
CA GLU A 210 27.65 -14.80 -9.87
C GLU A 210 28.37 -14.02 -10.99
N SER A 211 29.37 -14.65 -11.63
CA SER A 211 30.09 -14.08 -12.76
C SER A 211 29.17 -13.77 -13.95
N ALA A 212 28.24 -14.68 -14.26
CA ALA A 212 27.26 -14.47 -15.32
C ALA A 212 26.29 -13.31 -15.00
N VAL A 213 25.82 -13.19 -13.75
CA VAL A 213 24.99 -12.06 -13.31
C VAL A 213 25.76 -10.74 -13.41
N ILE A 214 27.02 -10.71 -12.95
CA ILE A 214 27.89 -9.53 -13.05
C ILE A 214 28.08 -9.12 -14.51
N HIS A 215 28.31 -10.07 -15.40
CA HIS A 215 28.42 -9.80 -16.84
C HIS A 215 27.13 -9.19 -17.41
N GLY A 216 25.97 -9.80 -17.13
CA GLY A 216 24.68 -9.27 -17.54
C GLY A 216 24.37 -7.88 -16.98
N ALA A 217 24.73 -7.62 -15.71
CA ALA A 217 24.59 -6.32 -15.07
C ALA A 217 25.35 -5.22 -15.80
N LYS A 218 26.62 -5.50 -16.19
CA LYS A 218 27.45 -4.55 -16.93
C LYS A 218 26.80 -4.15 -18.26
N LEU A 219 26.23 -5.10 -18.99
CA LEU A 219 25.54 -4.83 -20.25
C LEU A 219 24.28 -3.99 -20.04
N LEU A 220 23.45 -4.34 -19.06
CA LEU A 220 22.20 -3.63 -18.77
C LEU A 220 22.44 -2.21 -18.26
N ILE A 221 23.44 -2.01 -17.40
CA ILE A 221 23.84 -0.67 -16.92
C ILE A 221 24.25 0.21 -18.11
N ARG A 222 25.06 -0.32 -19.04
CA ARG A 222 25.50 0.41 -20.22
C ARG A 222 24.33 0.92 -21.07
N ILE A 223 23.31 0.09 -21.31
CA ILE A 223 22.15 0.51 -22.12
C ILE A 223 21.12 1.35 -21.33
N SER A 224 21.17 1.32 -19.99
CA SER A 224 20.24 2.02 -19.11
C SER A 224 20.69 3.42 -18.70
N GLN A 225 21.96 3.78 -18.95
CA GLN A 225 22.51 5.12 -18.72
C GLN A 225 22.33 6.02 -19.95
N PRO A 226 22.08 7.33 -19.77
CA PRO A 226 21.96 8.26 -20.88
C PRO A 226 23.34 8.51 -21.50
N LYS A 227 23.44 8.56 -22.83
CA LYS A 227 24.68 9.00 -23.50
C LYS A 227 24.94 10.45 -23.08
N ALA A 228 26.05 10.71 -22.39
CA ALA A 228 26.39 12.05 -21.92
C ALA A 228 26.30 13.06 -23.08
N ARG A 229 25.58 14.17 -22.87
CA ARG A 229 25.69 15.33 -23.76
C ARG A 229 27.15 15.76 -23.73
N SER A 230 27.86 15.59 -24.85
CA SER A 230 29.20 16.11 -25.15
C SER A 230 29.58 17.29 -24.22
N GLY A 231 30.38 17.02 -23.17
CA GLY A 231 30.90 18.08 -22.30
C GLY A 231 31.18 17.75 -20.84
N SER A 232 30.70 16.62 -20.27
CA SER A 232 31.11 16.19 -18.92
C SER A 232 31.81 14.83 -18.99
N SER A 233 33.03 14.79 -18.46
CA SER A 233 33.93 13.64 -18.35
C SER A 233 33.40 12.55 -17.41
N PHE A 234 32.26 11.96 -17.76
CA PHE A 234 31.92 10.59 -17.38
C PHE A 234 32.05 9.75 -18.65
N GLU A 235 33.26 9.69 -19.19
CA GLU A 235 33.59 8.60 -20.08
C GLU A 235 33.48 7.34 -19.23
N CYS A 236 32.62 6.41 -19.65
CA CYS A 236 32.52 5.07 -19.07
C CYS A 236 33.78 4.27 -19.44
N GLU A 237 34.95 4.73 -18.99
CA GLU A 237 36.21 4.05 -19.21
C GLU A 237 36.26 2.84 -18.26
N ASN A 238 36.18 1.66 -18.87
CA ASN A 238 36.39 0.33 -18.33
C ASN A 238 35.33 -0.24 -17.35
N LEU A 239 34.17 -0.61 -17.89
CA LEU A 239 33.22 -1.58 -17.30
C LEU A 239 33.87 -2.92 -16.89
N ASN A 240 35.07 -3.21 -17.39
CA ASN A 240 35.85 -4.40 -17.02
C ASN A 240 36.23 -4.41 -15.53
N ASP A 241 36.40 -3.25 -14.89
CA ASP A 241 36.85 -3.12 -13.49
C ASP A 241 35.71 -3.01 -12.46
N HIS A 242 34.44 -3.02 -12.89
CA HIS A 242 33.33 -2.96 -11.92
C HIS A 242 33.28 -4.23 -11.07
N THR A 243 33.58 -4.06 -9.77
CA THR A 243 33.37 -5.07 -8.75
C THR A 243 31.90 -5.21 -8.41
N LYS A 244 31.54 -6.30 -7.72
CA LYS A 244 30.20 -6.58 -7.21
C LYS A 244 29.65 -5.39 -6.39
N GLU A 245 30.49 -4.80 -5.55
CA GLU A 245 30.12 -3.66 -4.68
C GLU A 245 29.78 -2.42 -5.50
N TYR A 246 30.53 -2.15 -6.57
CA TYR A 246 30.28 -0.99 -7.44
C TYR A 246 28.99 -1.15 -8.26
N ILE A 247 28.70 -2.37 -8.73
CA ILE A 247 27.41 -2.66 -9.38
C ILE A 247 26.27 -2.37 -8.40
N LEU A 248 26.36 -2.91 -7.17
CA LEU A 248 25.33 -2.67 -6.15
C LEU A 248 25.16 -1.18 -5.84
N SER A 249 26.23 -0.39 -5.75
CA SER A 249 26.11 1.06 -5.52
C SER A 249 25.39 1.80 -6.66
N ILE A 250 25.59 1.38 -7.92
CA ILE A 250 24.82 1.93 -9.05
C ILE A 250 23.34 1.55 -8.95
N LEU A 251 23.03 0.33 -8.52
CA LEU A 251 21.64 -0.13 -8.37
C LEU A 251 20.92 0.58 -7.21
N GLU A 252 21.65 1.02 -6.18
CA GLU A 252 21.12 1.85 -5.09
C GLU A 252 20.71 3.25 -5.59
N GLU A 253 21.37 3.77 -6.61
CA GLU A 253 20.98 4.99 -7.33
C GLU A 253 19.82 4.71 -8.31
N GLN A 254 18.70 4.25 -7.77
CA GLN A 254 17.50 3.87 -8.54
C GLN A 254 17.01 4.96 -9.50
N TYR A 255 17.38 6.23 -9.29
CA TYR A 255 17.04 7.35 -10.16
C TYR A 255 17.84 7.44 -11.46
N ALA A 256 19.00 6.78 -11.59
CA ALA A 256 19.86 6.82 -12.78
C ALA A 256 19.43 5.82 -13.88
N LEU A 257 18.92 4.64 -13.51
CA LEU A 257 18.69 3.50 -14.41
C LEU A 257 17.33 3.53 -15.15
N GLY A 258 17.35 3.66 -16.47
CA GLY A 258 16.13 3.82 -17.28
C GLY A 258 15.64 5.28 -17.33
N SER A 259 16.58 6.22 -17.12
CA SER A 259 16.37 7.65 -17.33
C SER A 259 16.10 7.96 -18.81
N GLU A 260 15.39 9.06 -19.07
CA GLU A 260 15.09 9.50 -20.44
C GLU A 260 16.39 9.77 -21.22
N GLY A 261 16.45 9.26 -22.45
CA GLY A 261 17.64 9.37 -23.31
C GLY A 261 18.67 8.25 -23.13
N SER A 262 18.36 7.22 -22.34
CA SER A 262 19.08 5.95 -22.37
C SER A 262 18.64 5.09 -23.56
N ALA A 263 19.54 4.26 -24.08
CA ALA A 263 19.23 3.37 -25.21
C ALA A 263 18.06 2.43 -24.90
N LEU A 264 17.98 1.91 -23.66
CA LEU A 264 16.87 1.09 -23.20
C LEU A 264 15.53 1.84 -23.24
N SER A 265 15.52 3.12 -22.82
CA SER A 265 14.30 3.94 -22.84
C SER A 265 13.84 4.27 -24.27
N GLU A 266 14.78 4.55 -25.16
CA GLU A 266 14.50 4.85 -26.57
C GLU A 266 13.97 3.61 -27.29
N GLN A 267 14.61 2.45 -27.10
CA GLN A 267 14.14 1.19 -27.68
C GLN A 267 12.76 0.79 -27.13
N THR A 268 12.54 0.95 -25.83
CA THR A 268 11.24 0.68 -25.21
C THR A 268 10.13 1.53 -25.84
N LYS A 269 10.41 2.83 -26.07
CA LYS A 269 9.49 3.74 -26.75
C LYS A 269 9.23 3.31 -28.19
N TYR A 270 10.29 2.94 -28.93
CA TYR A 270 10.19 2.51 -30.32
C TYR A 270 9.33 1.24 -30.48
N VAL A 271 9.62 0.18 -29.72
CA VAL A 271 8.85 -1.08 -29.76
C VAL A 271 7.37 -0.82 -29.42
N ARG A 272 7.09 0.01 -28.42
CA ARG A 272 5.70 0.35 -28.05
C ARG A 272 4.96 1.07 -29.16
N ASN A 273 5.60 2.02 -29.83
CA ASN A 273 4.99 2.71 -30.97
C ASN A 273 4.62 1.72 -32.10
N GLN A 274 5.45 0.68 -32.32
CA GLN A 274 5.15 -0.37 -33.30
C GLN A 274 3.98 -1.25 -32.84
N ILE A 275 3.94 -1.66 -31.57
CA ILE A 275 2.82 -2.43 -31.01
C ILE A 275 1.49 -1.63 -31.11
N GLU A 276 1.55 -0.33 -30.87
CA GLU A 276 0.37 0.56 -30.96
C GLU A 276 -0.11 0.79 -32.39
N SER A 277 0.77 0.69 -33.39
CA SER A 277 0.44 0.88 -34.80
C SER A 277 -0.21 -0.34 -35.46
N ILE A 278 -0.18 -1.51 -34.79
CA ILE A 278 -0.77 -2.75 -35.31
C ILE A 278 -2.27 -2.56 -35.59
N ASN A 279 -2.63 -2.66 -36.87
CA ASN A 279 -4.00 -2.66 -37.33
C ASN A 279 -4.59 -4.08 -37.25
N TYR A 280 -5.43 -4.33 -36.25
CA TYR A 280 -6.05 -5.65 -36.02
C TYR A 280 -6.86 -6.17 -37.21
N SER A 281 -7.32 -5.28 -38.12
CA SER A 281 -8.10 -5.69 -39.30
C SER A 281 -7.25 -6.25 -40.44
N GLU A 282 -5.93 -6.00 -40.43
CA GLU A 282 -4.99 -6.42 -41.46
C GLU A 282 -4.15 -7.64 -41.03
N VAL A 283 -4.24 -8.03 -39.76
CA VAL A 283 -3.51 -9.16 -39.17
C VAL A 283 -4.36 -10.42 -39.28
N ASP A 284 -3.74 -11.56 -39.59
CA ASP A 284 -4.47 -12.83 -39.62
C ASP A 284 -4.96 -13.26 -38.23
N GLU A 285 -6.03 -14.05 -38.20
CA GLU A 285 -6.69 -14.45 -36.95
C GLU A 285 -5.76 -15.23 -36.01
N HIS A 286 -4.83 -16.02 -36.56
CA HIS A 286 -3.89 -16.80 -35.77
C HIS A 286 -2.83 -15.89 -35.12
N GLN A 287 -2.18 -15.03 -35.88
CA GLN A 287 -1.24 -14.03 -35.37
C GLN A 287 -1.89 -13.11 -34.35
N LEU A 288 -3.13 -12.67 -34.59
CA LEU A 288 -3.85 -11.83 -33.64
C LEU A 288 -4.16 -12.58 -32.33
N LYS A 289 -4.42 -13.89 -32.41
CA LYS A 289 -4.57 -14.74 -31.21
C LYS A 289 -3.26 -14.85 -30.44
N VAL A 290 -2.15 -15.16 -31.10
CA VAL A 290 -0.80 -15.23 -30.50
C VAL A 290 -0.50 -13.92 -29.78
N PHE A 291 -0.66 -12.81 -30.49
CA PHE A 291 -0.45 -11.47 -29.97
C PHE A 291 -1.27 -11.20 -28.71
N ASN A 292 -2.59 -11.42 -28.75
CA ASN A 292 -3.45 -11.14 -27.59
C ASN A 292 -3.20 -12.09 -26.41
N GLU A 293 -2.82 -13.35 -26.66
CA GLU A 293 -2.52 -14.30 -25.59
C GLU A 293 -1.22 -13.97 -24.87
N LEU A 294 -0.17 -13.50 -25.56
CA LEU A 294 1.13 -13.18 -24.98
C LEU A 294 1.28 -11.72 -24.53
N HIS A 295 0.85 -10.74 -25.34
CA HIS A 295 0.94 -9.31 -24.99
C HIS A 295 -0.20 -8.84 -24.06
N GLY A 296 -1.37 -9.49 -24.17
CA GLY A 296 -2.59 -9.10 -23.48
C GLY A 296 -3.40 -8.05 -24.24
N CYS A 297 -4.56 -7.69 -23.69
CA CYS A 297 -5.54 -6.84 -24.40
C CYS A 297 -5.22 -5.33 -24.36
N ILE A 298 -4.34 -4.89 -23.46
CA ILE A 298 -3.97 -3.47 -23.31
C ILE A 298 -2.69 -3.19 -24.09
N ARG A 299 -2.82 -2.48 -25.21
CA ARG A 299 -1.67 -2.06 -26.05
C ARG A 299 -1.14 -0.66 -25.76
N PHE A 300 -2.01 0.25 -25.31
CA PHE A 300 -1.65 1.65 -25.05
C PHE A 300 -1.03 1.79 -23.66
N LYS A 301 0.28 2.02 -23.57
CA LYS A 301 1.02 2.04 -22.28
C LYS A 301 2.02 3.19 -22.21
N CYS A 302 2.19 3.83 -21.05
CA CYS A 302 3.10 4.96 -20.91
C CYS A 302 4.57 4.52 -21.12
N PRO A 303 5.33 5.03 -22.10
CA PRO A 303 6.67 4.53 -22.43
C PRO A 303 7.74 4.79 -21.35
N LYS A 304 7.44 5.61 -20.33
CA LYS A 304 8.36 5.85 -19.22
C LYS A 304 8.39 4.66 -18.27
N ILE A 305 9.50 3.94 -18.23
CA ILE A 305 9.71 2.70 -17.44
C ILE A 305 9.28 2.84 -15.97
N ARG A 306 9.50 4.00 -15.36
CA ARG A 306 9.15 4.26 -13.94
C ARG A 306 7.75 4.81 -13.71
N CYS A 307 6.96 5.02 -14.76
CA CYS A 307 5.58 5.44 -14.57
C CYS A 307 4.75 4.27 -14.05
N ALA A 308 3.83 4.52 -13.12
CA ALA A 308 2.87 3.50 -12.68
C ALA A 308 2.09 2.91 -13.87
N PHE A 309 1.74 3.73 -14.87
CA PHE A 309 1.03 3.30 -16.08
C PHE A 309 1.93 2.61 -17.13
N PHE A 310 3.20 2.32 -16.80
CA PHE A 310 4.09 1.56 -17.67
C PHE A 310 3.59 0.14 -17.89
N SER A 311 3.19 -0.56 -16.82
CA SER A 311 2.67 -1.94 -16.90
C SER A 311 1.14 -2.01 -17.04
N PHE A 312 0.40 -1.06 -16.45
CA PHE A 312 -1.07 -1.09 -16.43
C PHE A 312 -1.70 -0.58 -17.73
N GLY A 313 -1.13 0.45 -18.33
CA GLY A 313 -1.64 1.06 -19.57
C GLY A 313 -2.98 1.77 -19.45
N PHE A 314 -3.59 1.99 -20.61
CA PHE A 314 -4.81 2.78 -20.83
C PHE A 314 -5.75 2.03 -21.77
N SER A 315 -7.05 2.35 -21.69
CA SER A 315 -8.05 1.70 -22.56
C SER A 315 -8.00 2.19 -24.00
N ASN A 316 -7.50 3.40 -24.24
CA ASN A 316 -7.41 4.01 -25.56
C ASN A 316 -6.21 4.96 -25.67
N LYS A 317 -5.90 5.35 -26.91
CA LYS A 317 -4.76 6.21 -27.26
C LYS A 317 -4.91 7.62 -26.70
N GLU A 318 -6.13 8.16 -26.66
CA GLU A 318 -6.39 9.53 -26.20
C GLU A 318 -6.02 9.71 -24.73
N GLN A 319 -6.35 8.74 -23.87
CA GLN A 319 -5.97 8.72 -22.46
C GLN A 319 -4.46 8.65 -22.27
N GLN A 320 -3.79 7.80 -23.06
CA GLN A 320 -2.35 7.66 -23.05
C GLN A 320 -1.67 8.97 -23.48
N ASP A 321 -2.10 9.57 -24.59
CA ASP A 321 -1.56 10.82 -25.11
C ASP A 321 -1.72 11.96 -24.11
N GLN A 322 -2.87 12.03 -23.43
CA GLN A 322 -3.10 13.00 -22.36
C GLN A 322 -2.10 12.82 -21.21
N HIS A 323 -1.91 11.58 -20.76
CA HIS A 323 -0.96 11.28 -19.71
C HIS A 323 0.49 11.57 -20.12
N ILE A 324 0.89 11.24 -21.36
CA ILE A 324 2.23 11.54 -21.88
C ILE A 324 2.49 13.05 -21.90
N ARG A 325 1.49 13.88 -22.25
CA ARG A 325 1.65 15.35 -22.20
C ARG A 325 1.92 15.89 -20.80
N GLU A 326 1.46 15.23 -19.75
CA GLU A 326 1.79 15.60 -18.36
C GLU A 326 3.27 15.39 -18.05
N HIS A 327 3.88 14.39 -18.68
CA HIS A 327 5.30 14.10 -18.59
C HIS A 327 6.16 14.98 -19.50
N GLU A 328 5.79 15.16 -20.76
CA GLU A 328 6.61 15.88 -21.76
C GLU A 328 6.47 17.40 -21.67
N ARG A 329 5.33 17.89 -21.17
CA ARG A 329 4.98 19.31 -21.05
C ARG A 329 5.37 20.13 -22.29
N PRO A 330 4.86 19.76 -23.49
CA PRO A 330 5.38 20.26 -24.76
C PRO A 330 5.13 21.76 -24.99
N PHE A 331 4.11 22.33 -24.33
CA PHE A 331 3.71 23.72 -24.56
C PHE A 331 4.57 24.66 -23.72
N LYS A 332 5.62 25.20 -24.34
CA LYS A 332 6.59 26.09 -23.68
C LYS A 332 6.30 27.55 -24.00
N CYS A 333 6.55 28.42 -23.04
CA CYS A 333 6.43 29.86 -23.27
C CYS A 333 7.52 30.37 -24.22
N SER A 334 7.16 31.23 -25.16
CA SER A 334 8.07 31.81 -26.16
C SER A 334 8.95 32.95 -25.61
N LYS A 335 8.65 33.46 -24.40
CA LYS A 335 9.38 34.58 -23.80
C LYS A 335 10.73 34.12 -23.22
N PRO A 336 11.87 34.72 -23.62
CA PRO A 336 13.19 34.22 -23.29
C PRO A 336 13.49 34.06 -21.79
N GLU A 337 12.99 34.99 -20.98
CA GLU A 337 13.20 35.10 -19.53
C GLU A 337 12.13 34.39 -18.69
N CYS A 338 11.15 33.71 -19.32
CA CYS A 338 10.05 33.09 -18.60
C CYS A 338 10.42 31.66 -18.17
N PHE A 339 10.23 31.31 -16.89
CA PHE A 339 10.49 29.95 -16.38
C PHE A 339 9.73 28.86 -17.16
N ALA A 340 8.52 29.19 -17.64
CA ALA A 340 7.68 28.31 -18.43
C ALA A 340 8.24 28.00 -19.84
N ARG A 341 9.32 28.68 -20.25
CA ARG A 341 10.11 28.31 -21.43
C ARG A 341 10.88 27.00 -21.21
N ILE A 342 11.32 26.75 -19.98
CA ILE A 342 12.08 25.54 -19.62
C ILE A 342 11.13 24.44 -19.16
N THR A 343 10.20 24.77 -18.25
CA THR A 343 9.33 23.79 -17.58
C THR A 343 8.13 23.34 -18.42
N GLY A 344 7.55 24.21 -19.25
CA GLY A 344 6.42 23.93 -20.13
C GLY A 344 5.10 23.57 -19.42
N PHE A 345 4.06 23.34 -20.23
CA PHE A 345 2.71 22.94 -19.80
C PHE A 345 2.22 21.70 -20.55
N SER A 346 1.27 20.98 -19.95
CA SER A 346 0.64 19.79 -20.55
C SER A 346 -0.47 20.12 -21.56
N SER A 347 -0.95 21.37 -21.62
CA SER A 347 -2.00 21.78 -22.57
C SER A 347 -1.83 23.22 -23.08
N LEU A 348 -2.30 23.50 -24.31
CA LEU A 348 -2.38 24.85 -24.88
C LEU A 348 -3.23 25.80 -24.02
N PRO A 349 -4.43 25.43 -23.53
CA PRO A 349 -5.22 26.31 -22.67
C PRO A 349 -4.47 26.77 -21.41
N SER A 350 -3.65 25.90 -20.81
CA SER A 350 -2.81 26.26 -19.67
C SER A 350 -1.70 27.25 -20.05
N LEU A 351 -1.09 27.08 -21.22
CA LEU A 351 -0.12 28.03 -21.76
C LEU A 351 -0.80 29.37 -22.12
N ASP A 352 -1.98 29.35 -22.73
CA ASP A 352 -2.74 30.54 -23.10
C ASP A 352 -3.20 31.31 -21.86
N ASP A 353 -3.65 30.63 -20.80
CA ASP A 353 -3.95 31.26 -19.52
C ASP A 353 -2.69 31.87 -18.88
N HIS A 354 -1.55 31.17 -18.95
CA HIS A 354 -0.26 31.71 -18.54
C HIS A 354 0.14 32.97 -19.33
N ILE A 355 0.06 32.94 -20.66
CA ILE A 355 0.37 34.07 -21.54
C ILE A 355 -0.61 35.22 -21.28
N LYS A 356 -1.91 34.93 -21.11
CA LYS A 356 -2.93 35.94 -20.81
C LYS A 356 -2.65 36.65 -19.50
N ARG A 357 -2.27 35.90 -18.45
CA ARG A 357 -1.98 36.45 -17.12
C ARG A 357 -0.65 37.20 -17.05
N LEU A 358 0.37 36.75 -17.75
CA LEU A 358 1.76 37.20 -17.55
C LEU A 358 2.39 37.92 -18.74
N HIS A 359 1.78 37.86 -19.93
CA HIS A 359 2.38 38.33 -21.19
C HIS A 359 1.44 39.08 -22.14
N SER A 360 0.18 39.34 -21.78
CA SER A 360 -0.73 40.17 -22.57
C SER A 360 -0.19 41.59 -22.74
N SER A 361 -0.31 42.14 -23.97
CA SER A 361 0.13 43.51 -24.32
C SER A 361 -0.88 44.58 -23.94
N ASP A 362 -2.13 44.22 -23.66
CA ASP A 362 -3.05 45.09 -22.96
C ASP A 362 -2.86 44.93 -21.44
N PRO A 363 -2.64 46.04 -20.71
CA PRO A 363 -2.48 45.97 -19.27
C PRO A 363 -3.77 45.41 -18.67
N PRO A 364 -3.71 44.46 -17.73
CA PRO A 364 -4.90 44.15 -16.94
C PRO A 364 -5.34 45.45 -16.29
N VAL A 365 -6.56 45.91 -16.59
CA VAL A 365 -7.14 47.07 -15.91
C VAL A 365 -7.27 46.72 -14.43
N LEU A 366 -6.31 47.16 -13.63
CA LEU A 366 -6.39 47.21 -12.18
C LEU A 366 -5.76 48.51 -11.69
N PHE A 367 -6.29 49.64 -12.18
CA PHE A 367 -6.29 50.84 -11.36
C PHE A 367 -7.51 50.79 -10.42
N PRO A 368 -7.34 50.48 -9.12
CA PRO A 368 -7.88 51.37 -8.12
C PRO A 368 -6.97 52.61 -8.06
N LYS A 369 -7.62 53.77 -8.14
CA LYS A 369 -7.04 55.10 -7.97
C LYS A 369 -5.98 55.14 -6.84
N GLY A 370 -4.94 55.94 -7.10
CA GLY A 370 -3.77 56.23 -6.27
C GLY A 370 -3.82 55.68 -4.85
N LYS A 371 -2.95 54.70 -4.55
CA LYS A 371 -2.74 54.29 -3.16
C LYS A 371 -1.75 55.26 -2.52
N ASP A 372 -2.23 55.90 -1.47
CA ASP A 372 -1.50 56.67 -0.48
C ASP A 372 -0.07 56.17 -0.26
N ALA A 373 0.87 57.10 -0.09
CA ALA A 373 2.26 56.84 0.31
C ALA A 373 2.41 55.97 1.58
N ARG A 374 1.31 55.64 2.27
CA ARG A 374 1.24 54.67 3.37
C ARG A 374 1.38 53.20 2.96
N ASN A 375 1.24 52.84 1.67
CA ASN A 375 1.16 51.45 1.19
C ASN A 375 2.36 50.95 0.36
N PHE A 376 3.40 51.78 0.20
CA PHE A 376 4.62 51.51 -0.56
C PHE A 376 5.81 51.32 0.40
N THR A 377 5.79 50.21 1.14
CA THR A 377 6.85 49.80 2.07
C THR A 377 7.35 48.42 1.69
N ILE A 378 8.61 48.09 2.01
CA ILE A 378 9.19 46.79 1.64
C ILE A 378 8.40 45.61 2.24
N HIS A 379 7.76 45.80 3.40
CA HIS A 379 6.85 44.85 4.04
C HIS A 379 5.59 44.57 3.21
N ASN A 380 4.99 45.62 2.63
CA ASN A 380 3.79 45.47 1.80
C ASN A 380 4.11 44.87 0.43
N ALA A 381 5.25 45.23 -0.17
CA ALA A 381 5.75 44.62 -1.39
C ALA A 381 6.03 43.12 -1.17
N ALA A 382 6.71 42.77 -0.06
CA ALA A 382 6.97 41.39 0.31
C ALA A 382 5.70 40.58 0.61
N ALA A 383 4.68 41.19 1.23
CA ALA A 383 3.38 40.55 1.47
C ALA A 383 2.59 40.26 0.17
N ARG A 384 2.78 41.10 -0.86
CA ARG A 384 2.11 40.93 -2.17
C ARG A 384 2.86 40.00 -3.12
N GLY A 385 4.15 39.75 -2.88
CA GLY A 385 5.00 38.95 -3.75
C GLY A 385 5.63 39.74 -4.90
N ASP A 386 5.61 41.07 -4.81
CA ASP A 386 6.11 41.97 -5.85
C ASP A 386 7.64 42.09 -5.74
N LEU A 387 8.37 41.14 -6.35
CA LEU A 387 9.84 41.11 -6.32
C LEU A 387 10.47 42.42 -6.81
N ASN A 388 9.94 43.03 -7.86
CA ASN A 388 10.48 44.26 -8.44
C ASN A 388 10.40 45.44 -7.46
N ASP A 389 9.29 45.55 -6.72
CA ASP A 389 9.13 46.58 -5.69
C ASP A 389 10.06 46.32 -4.50
N VAL A 390 10.26 45.04 -4.12
CA VAL A 390 11.22 44.65 -3.09
C VAL A 390 12.66 45.00 -3.48
N ILE A 391 13.05 44.74 -4.74
CA ILE A 391 14.37 45.12 -5.28
C ILE A 391 14.53 46.64 -5.28
N ALA A 392 13.56 47.37 -5.84
CA ALA A 392 13.62 48.83 -5.93
C ALA A 392 13.71 49.50 -4.54
N LEU A 393 12.96 48.99 -3.56
CA LEU A 393 13.00 49.48 -2.17
C LEU A 393 14.30 49.08 -1.46
N HIS A 394 14.85 47.90 -1.74
CA HIS A 394 16.15 47.49 -1.22
C HIS A 394 17.30 48.35 -1.77
N GLU A 395 17.30 48.62 -3.08
CA GLU A 395 18.27 49.49 -3.75
C GLU A 395 18.14 50.96 -3.29
N ALA A 396 16.93 51.38 -2.92
CA ALA A 396 16.68 52.68 -2.27
C ALA A 396 17.16 52.75 -0.80
N GLY A 397 17.70 51.66 -0.25
CA GLY A 397 18.30 51.59 1.08
C GLY A 397 17.36 51.11 2.19
N GLU A 398 16.17 50.58 1.88
CA GLU A 398 15.32 49.96 2.90
C GLU A 398 15.91 48.62 3.40
N SER A 399 15.79 48.39 4.71
CA SER A 399 16.35 47.20 5.36
C SER A 399 15.44 45.98 5.20
N LEU A 400 15.97 44.92 4.60
CA LEU A 400 15.33 43.61 4.42
C LEU A 400 15.03 42.86 5.73
N THR A 401 15.65 43.27 6.83
CA THR A 401 15.56 42.59 8.15
C THR A 401 14.80 43.41 9.20
N SER A 402 14.38 44.63 8.86
CA SER A 402 13.67 45.51 9.78
C SER A 402 12.26 45.01 10.11
N ALA A 403 11.90 44.99 11.39
CA ALA A 403 10.55 44.61 11.84
C ALA A 403 9.64 45.84 11.94
N GLU A 404 8.45 45.79 11.32
CA GLU A 404 7.54 46.93 11.31
C GLU A 404 6.58 46.93 12.51
N ARG A 405 6.56 48.01 13.30
CA ARG A 405 5.74 48.12 14.53
C ARG A 405 4.23 48.10 14.27
N LYS A 406 3.78 48.49 13.08
CA LYS A 406 2.34 48.53 12.70
C LYS A 406 1.77 47.17 12.31
N ASN A 407 2.62 46.25 11.85
CA ASN A 407 2.26 44.90 11.39
C ASN A 407 2.70 43.83 12.40
N GLY A 408 2.55 44.10 13.70
CA GLY A 408 2.83 43.11 14.76
C GLY A 408 4.31 42.73 14.92
N GLY A 409 5.25 43.53 14.40
CA GLY A 409 6.68 43.25 14.53
C GLY A 409 7.23 42.22 13.54
N LEU A 410 6.55 42.00 12.41
CA LEU A 410 6.95 41.02 11.39
C LEU A 410 7.99 41.59 10.41
N THR A 411 8.90 40.74 9.94
CA THR A 411 9.91 41.08 8.94
C THR A 411 9.35 40.93 7.51
N PRO A 412 9.93 41.61 6.50
CA PRO A 412 9.55 41.42 5.10
C PRO A 412 9.67 39.96 4.67
N PHE A 413 10.72 39.27 5.14
CA PHE A 413 10.92 37.84 4.91
C PHE A 413 9.75 36.98 5.42
N PHE A 414 9.25 37.27 6.62
CA PHE A 414 8.13 36.54 7.19
C PHE A 414 6.84 36.76 6.39
N LEU A 415 6.61 37.98 5.92
CA LEU A 415 5.44 38.32 5.10
C LEU A 415 5.48 37.63 3.73
N ALA A 416 6.66 37.57 3.10
CA ALA A 416 6.87 36.80 1.87
C ALA A 416 6.65 35.30 2.07
N THR A 417 7.17 34.75 3.18
CA THR A 417 6.99 33.34 3.54
C THR A 417 5.52 33.00 3.77
N LYS A 418 4.79 33.88 4.45
CA LYS A 418 3.34 33.74 4.68
C LYS A 418 2.53 33.74 3.38
N GLY A 419 2.98 34.50 2.39
CA GLY A 419 2.37 34.56 1.06
C GLY A 419 2.79 33.45 0.10
N GLY A 420 3.78 32.62 0.44
CA GLY A 420 4.34 31.61 -0.47
C GLY A 420 5.15 32.22 -1.62
N HIS A 421 5.70 33.42 -1.44
CA HIS A 421 6.34 34.20 -2.49
C HIS A 421 7.81 33.81 -2.66
N MET A 422 8.04 32.70 -3.34
CA MET A 422 9.36 32.05 -3.45
C MET A 422 10.49 32.98 -3.90
N SER A 423 10.25 33.72 -4.98
CA SER A 423 11.24 34.62 -5.58
C SER A 423 11.64 35.77 -4.66
N VAL A 424 10.69 36.29 -3.87
CA VAL A 424 10.95 37.30 -2.85
C VAL A 424 11.73 36.70 -1.68
N CYS A 425 11.37 35.50 -1.22
CA CYS A 425 12.10 34.78 -0.17
C CYS A 425 13.56 34.50 -0.57
N GLU A 426 13.80 34.03 -1.80
CA GLU A 426 15.13 33.77 -2.34
C GLU A 426 15.98 35.04 -2.40
N TYR A 427 15.40 36.13 -2.91
CA TYR A 427 16.08 37.43 -2.98
C TYR A 427 16.46 37.96 -1.59
N ILE A 428 15.52 37.95 -0.64
CA ILE A 428 15.79 38.41 0.73
C ILE A 428 16.88 37.54 1.38
N MET A 429 16.87 36.22 1.20
CA MET A 429 17.88 35.32 1.79
C MET A 429 19.27 35.52 1.20
N LYS A 430 19.37 35.87 -0.08
CA LYS A 430 20.66 36.11 -0.77
C LYS A 430 21.29 37.45 -0.40
N HIS A 431 20.47 38.45 -0.11
CA HIS A 431 20.91 39.85 0.08
C HIS A 431 20.80 40.36 1.53
N ALA A 432 20.23 39.59 2.46
CA ALA A 432 20.20 39.97 3.87
C ALA A 432 21.58 39.80 4.55
N PRO A 433 22.07 40.81 5.30
CA PRO A 433 23.38 40.77 5.96
C PRO A 433 23.41 39.88 7.21
N THR A 434 22.26 39.62 7.80
CA THR A 434 22.08 38.73 8.95
C THR A 434 21.04 37.68 8.62
N ASN A 435 21.14 36.59 9.35
CA ASN A 435 20.18 35.52 9.33
C ASN A 435 18.71 36.04 9.45
N PRO A 436 17.87 35.89 8.41
CA PRO A 436 16.51 36.43 8.41
C PRO A 436 15.52 35.62 9.27
N TRP A 437 15.92 34.47 9.83
CA TRP A 437 15.10 33.66 10.74
C TRP A 437 15.33 33.92 12.23
N GLU A 438 16.36 34.69 12.62
CA GLU A 438 16.52 35.09 14.03
C GLU A 438 15.60 36.28 14.38
N PRO A 439 14.85 36.23 15.49
CA PRO A 439 14.21 37.42 16.05
C PRO A 439 15.30 38.45 16.34
N SER A 440 15.08 39.70 15.93
CA SER A 440 16.04 40.79 16.16
C SER A 440 16.51 40.82 17.62
N LEU A 441 17.82 41.03 17.84
CA LEU A 441 18.56 41.05 19.11
C LEU A 441 17.87 41.76 20.30
N SER A 442 16.94 42.68 20.05
CA SER A 442 16.10 43.35 21.05
C SER A 442 15.15 42.42 21.84
N LEU A 443 14.84 41.22 21.33
CA LEU A 443 13.92 40.25 21.97
C LEU A 443 14.62 39.17 22.82
N LYS A 444 15.95 38.99 22.68
CA LYS A 444 16.73 38.03 23.48
C LYS A 444 16.73 38.36 24.99
N ARG A 445 16.43 39.61 25.36
CA ARG A 445 16.41 40.08 26.76
C ARG A 445 15.18 39.64 27.57
N ILE A 446 14.14 39.11 26.94
CA ILE A 446 12.89 38.71 27.60
C ILE A 446 12.81 37.18 27.84
N CYS A 447 13.54 36.37 27.05
CA CYS A 447 13.31 34.92 26.96
C CYS A 447 14.19 34.05 27.86
N THR A 448 15.01 34.62 28.76
CA THR A 448 15.96 33.84 29.58
C THR A 448 15.39 33.22 30.86
N ALA A 449 14.08 33.29 31.10
CA ALA A 449 13.49 32.77 32.33
C ALA A 449 12.13 32.10 32.09
N THR A 450 12.14 30.86 31.57
CA THR A 450 11.27 29.74 32.02
C THR A 450 11.37 28.57 31.04
N SER A 451 11.77 27.42 31.56
CA SER A 451 11.63 26.11 30.93
C SER A 451 10.16 25.81 30.68
N GLY A 452 9.77 25.76 29.41
CA GLY A 452 8.41 25.43 28.98
C GLY A 452 7.93 26.44 27.93
N PHE A 453 7.95 26.03 26.67
CA PHE A 453 7.38 26.79 25.55
C PHE A 453 5.85 26.86 25.70
N PHE A 454 5.38 27.71 26.61
CA PHE A 454 4.02 28.23 26.62
C PHE A 454 3.98 29.53 25.82
N PHE A 455 3.00 29.61 24.93
CA PHE A 455 2.71 30.68 23.99
C PHE A 455 2.64 32.06 24.65
N ILE A 456 3.36 33.03 24.07
CA ILE A 456 3.01 34.46 24.20
C ILE A 456 2.22 34.84 22.94
N PRO A 457 0.92 35.20 23.04
CA PRO A 457 0.14 35.62 21.88
C PRO A 457 0.62 37.00 21.43
N GLY A 458 1.13 37.12 20.20
CA GLY A 458 1.46 38.41 19.58
C GLY A 458 2.74 38.46 18.76
N LEU A 459 3.64 37.48 18.89
CA LEU A 459 4.80 37.32 17.99
C LEU A 459 4.45 36.30 16.91
N GLY A 460 4.65 36.66 15.64
CA GLY A 460 4.45 35.75 14.51
C GLY A 460 5.27 34.47 14.68
N ASP A 461 4.70 33.36 14.20
CA ASP A 461 5.34 32.06 14.18
C ASP A 461 6.69 32.09 13.40
N PRO A 462 7.63 31.16 13.62
CA PRO A 462 8.85 31.10 12.82
C PRO A 462 8.54 30.83 11.33
N PRO A 463 9.34 31.33 10.36
CA PRO A 463 9.08 31.14 8.91
C PRO A 463 8.84 29.68 8.52
N ILE A 464 9.63 28.74 9.06
CA ILE A 464 9.50 27.31 8.79
C ILE A 464 8.12 26.74 9.19
N LYS A 465 7.48 27.30 10.22
CA LYS A 465 6.15 26.87 10.66
C LYS A 465 5.07 27.27 9.65
N GLU A 466 5.18 28.45 9.05
CA GLU A 466 4.23 28.91 8.03
C GLU A 466 4.39 28.13 6.71
N VAL A 467 5.62 27.76 6.36
CA VAL A 467 5.91 26.90 5.19
C VAL A 467 5.35 25.50 5.37
N VAL A 468 5.56 24.89 6.55
CA VAL A 468 4.96 23.59 6.88
C VAL A 468 3.44 23.72 6.81
N LYS A 469 2.84 24.74 7.43
CA LYS A 469 1.39 24.98 7.39
C LYS A 469 0.83 25.15 5.97
N ASN A 470 1.58 25.75 5.05
CA ASN A 470 1.20 25.93 3.65
C ASN A 470 1.50 24.71 2.75
N ASP A 471 2.15 23.67 3.28
CA ASP A 471 2.62 22.47 2.55
C ASP A 471 3.47 22.79 1.31
N ASP A 472 4.28 23.86 1.40
CA ASP A 472 5.15 24.32 0.33
C ASP A 472 6.51 23.61 0.40
N LEU A 473 6.59 22.46 -0.28
CA LEU A 473 7.80 21.62 -0.31
C LEU A 473 9.03 22.36 -0.88
N GLN A 474 8.85 23.24 -1.87
CA GLN A 474 9.98 23.91 -2.51
C GLN A 474 10.59 24.95 -1.59
N LEU A 475 9.74 25.74 -0.93
CA LEU A 475 10.19 26.70 0.09
C LEU A 475 10.70 25.98 1.34
N PHE A 476 10.16 24.82 1.70
CA PHE A 476 10.67 23.97 2.78
C PHE A 476 12.10 23.50 2.50
N ASP A 477 12.34 22.95 1.31
CA ASP A 477 13.66 22.50 0.87
C ASP A 477 14.64 23.68 0.77
N LEU A 478 14.21 24.85 0.27
CA LEU A 478 15.03 26.07 0.18
C LEU A 478 15.46 26.59 1.56
N LEU A 479 14.51 26.72 2.49
CA LEU A 479 14.80 27.15 3.85
C LEU A 479 15.78 26.21 4.54
N ARG A 480 15.67 24.91 4.27
CA ARG A 480 16.54 23.88 4.84
C ARG A 480 17.93 23.88 4.21
N TYR A 481 18.01 23.93 2.88
CA TYR A 481 19.27 23.94 2.13
C TYR A 481 20.17 25.12 2.52
N LEU A 482 19.58 26.27 2.83
CA LEU A 482 20.30 27.48 3.19
C LEU A 482 20.49 27.67 4.71
N SER A 483 19.92 26.78 5.54
CA SER A 483 20.16 26.76 6.99
C SER A 483 21.58 26.25 7.24
N ARG A 484 22.46 27.12 7.76
CA ARG A 484 23.90 26.84 7.96
C ARG A 484 24.20 25.85 9.10
N SER A 485 23.19 25.36 9.79
CA SER A 485 23.31 24.42 10.92
C SER A 485 22.30 23.29 10.77
N ALA A 486 22.76 22.06 11.04
CA ALA A 486 21.90 20.89 11.13
C ALA A 486 20.82 21.13 12.21
N PRO A 487 19.53 20.86 11.92
CA PRO A 487 18.46 21.09 12.88
C PRO A 487 18.67 20.22 14.12
N SER A 488 18.46 20.80 15.30
CA SER A 488 18.52 20.06 16.54
C SER A 488 17.39 19.03 16.61
N THR A 489 17.60 17.97 17.39
CA THR A 489 16.63 16.88 17.58
C THR A 489 15.24 17.37 18.04
N GLY A 490 15.19 18.45 18.83
CA GLY A 490 13.92 19.06 19.27
C GLY A 490 13.22 19.89 18.18
N GLU A 491 13.97 20.52 17.27
CA GLU A 491 13.41 21.22 16.11
C GLU A 491 12.82 20.24 15.10
N ILE A 492 13.51 19.11 14.90
CA ILE A 492 13.03 17.95 14.13
C ILE A 492 11.69 17.46 14.71
N GLU A 493 11.62 17.10 15.99
CA GLU A 493 10.36 16.64 16.61
C GLU A 493 9.22 17.66 16.44
N THR A 494 9.54 18.96 16.51
CA THR A 494 8.56 20.04 16.37
C THR A 494 8.07 20.17 14.93
N ILE A 495 8.95 20.14 13.93
CA ILE A 495 8.59 20.21 12.50
C ILE A 495 7.73 19.00 12.11
N PHE A 496 8.09 17.81 12.59
CA PHE A 496 7.31 16.59 12.42
C PHE A 496 5.89 16.75 12.98
N CYS A 497 5.78 17.19 14.24
CA CYS A 497 4.48 17.37 14.88
C CYS A 497 3.64 18.45 14.16
N MET A 498 4.28 19.50 13.62
CA MET A 498 3.60 20.54 12.85
C MET A 498 3.09 20.01 11.51
N ALA A 499 3.88 19.24 10.76
CA ALA A 499 3.47 18.68 9.47
C ALA A 499 2.27 17.73 9.63
N VAL A 500 2.27 16.93 10.69
CA VAL A 500 1.12 16.10 11.08
C VAL A 500 -0.06 16.97 11.53
N GLY A 501 0.17 17.99 12.35
CA GLY A 501 -0.90 18.84 12.88
C GLY A 501 -1.62 19.67 11.81
N TYR A 502 -0.91 20.14 10.79
CA TYR A 502 -1.46 20.94 9.69
C TYR A 502 -1.93 20.12 8.48
N GLY A 503 -1.60 18.82 8.41
CA GLY A 503 -1.96 17.97 7.27
C GLY A 503 -1.09 18.22 6.03
N SER A 504 0.17 18.57 6.22
CA SER A 504 1.10 18.96 5.15
C SER A 504 1.69 17.72 4.46
N GLU A 505 1.03 17.21 3.42
CA GLU A 505 1.33 15.89 2.83
C GLU A 505 2.71 15.84 2.20
N LYS A 506 3.10 16.87 1.44
CA LYS A 506 4.36 16.90 0.70
C LYS A 506 5.55 17.06 1.63
N VAL A 507 5.45 18.00 2.58
CA VAL A 507 6.50 18.23 3.58
C VAL A 507 6.65 17.01 4.49
N PHE A 508 5.54 16.38 4.88
CA PHE A 508 5.56 15.14 5.66
C PHE A 508 6.25 14.00 4.91
N ALA A 509 5.88 13.75 3.65
CA ALA A 509 6.54 12.71 2.83
C ALA A 509 8.04 12.95 2.68
N ARG A 510 8.47 14.20 2.43
CA ARG A 510 9.89 14.57 2.32
C ARG A 510 10.67 14.31 3.61
N ILE A 511 10.10 14.67 4.76
CA ILE A 511 10.69 14.37 6.08
C ILE A 511 10.84 12.85 6.28
N PHE A 512 9.90 12.06 5.75
CA PHE A 512 9.89 10.60 5.86
C PHE A 512 10.88 9.88 4.93
N GLU A 513 11.13 10.43 3.75
CA GLU A 513 12.09 9.90 2.78
C GLU A 513 13.55 10.05 3.26
N GLU A 514 13.80 10.98 4.19
CA GLU A 514 15.13 11.20 4.73
C GLU A 514 15.46 10.29 5.92
N VAL A 515 16.38 9.36 5.66
CA VAL A 515 16.83 8.32 6.60
C VAL A 515 17.35 8.89 7.93
N GLU A 516 18.01 10.05 7.91
CA GLU A 516 18.56 10.68 9.12
C GLU A 516 17.48 11.16 10.11
N TYR A 517 16.29 11.51 9.61
CA TYR A 517 15.21 12.06 10.42
C TYR A 517 14.47 10.96 11.20
N CYS A 518 14.17 9.86 10.51
CA CYS A 518 13.65 8.64 11.15
C CYS A 518 14.67 8.07 12.15
N LYS A 519 15.97 8.05 11.78
CA LYS A 519 17.05 7.65 12.69
C LYS A 519 17.18 8.58 13.89
N ALA A 520 17.01 9.89 13.76
CA ALA A 520 17.06 10.82 14.89
C ALA A 520 15.93 10.58 15.90
N ILE A 521 14.70 10.35 15.43
CA ILE A 521 13.55 10.02 16.28
C ILE A 521 13.70 8.62 16.91
N LEU A 522 14.21 7.64 16.15
CA LEU A 522 14.55 6.30 16.67
C LEU A 522 15.65 6.39 17.73
N ASN A 523 16.71 7.16 17.49
CA ASN A 523 17.80 7.38 18.44
C ASN A 523 17.32 8.10 19.70
N MET A 524 16.35 9.02 19.63
CA MET A 524 15.70 9.56 20.84
C MET A 524 14.98 8.46 21.64
N PHE A 525 14.27 7.59 20.93
CA PHE A 525 13.51 6.49 21.53
C PHE A 525 14.43 5.48 22.22
N GLU A 526 15.55 5.14 21.57
CA GLU A 526 16.57 4.22 22.07
C GLU A 526 17.45 4.82 23.17
N ALA A 527 17.90 6.08 23.02
CA ALA A 527 18.79 6.76 23.97
C ALA A 527 18.12 7.14 25.30
N SER A 528 16.78 7.25 25.33
CA SER A 528 16.04 7.46 26.57
C SER A 528 16.07 6.21 27.45
N ARG A 529 16.92 6.23 28.50
CA ARG A 529 16.99 5.22 29.57
C ARG A 529 15.77 5.23 30.52
N ILE A 530 14.82 6.15 30.31
CA ILE A 530 13.66 6.38 31.18
C ILE A 530 12.39 5.99 30.41
N SER A 531 11.68 4.97 30.89
CA SER A 531 10.45 4.43 30.26
C SER A 531 9.34 5.47 30.08
N GLU A 532 9.25 6.45 30.99
CA GLU A 532 8.30 7.56 30.96
C GLU A 532 8.51 8.47 29.74
N GLN A 533 9.75 8.69 29.29
CA GLN A 533 10.01 9.51 28.10
C GLN A 533 9.60 8.80 26.81
N ARG A 534 9.77 7.47 26.74
CA ARG A 534 9.34 6.65 25.60
C ARG A 534 7.81 6.67 25.45
N TRP A 535 7.06 6.51 26.55
CA TRP A 535 5.59 6.61 26.56
C TRP A 535 5.10 8.01 26.18
N ARG A 536 5.76 9.05 26.68
CA ARG A 536 5.43 10.44 26.36
C ARG A 536 5.61 10.76 24.87
N THR A 537 6.72 10.32 24.28
CA THR A 537 7.00 10.51 22.85
C THR A 537 6.00 9.74 21.99
N PHE A 538 5.71 8.48 22.33
CA PHE A 538 4.70 7.67 21.65
C PHE A 538 3.30 8.30 21.71
N CYS A 539 2.85 8.71 22.89
CA CYS A 539 1.54 9.35 23.06
C CYS A 539 1.46 10.68 22.31
N ARG A 540 2.56 11.43 22.23
CA ARG A 540 2.62 12.70 21.48
C ARG A 540 2.57 12.49 19.97
N ILE A 541 3.22 11.45 19.44
CA ILE A 541 3.12 11.07 18.03
C ILE A 541 1.66 10.69 17.70
N CYS A 542 1.05 9.83 18.51
CA CYS A 542 -0.31 9.35 18.27
C CYS A 542 -1.37 10.45 18.47
N SER A 543 -1.22 11.32 19.48
CA SER A 543 -2.14 12.47 19.69
C SER A 543 -2.01 13.53 18.60
N THR A 544 -0.83 13.68 18.01
CA THR A 544 -0.66 14.55 16.84
C THR A 544 -1.31 13.90 15.62
N GLY A 545 -1.12 12.60 15.41
CA GLY A 545 -1.82 11.83 14.37
C GLY A 545 -3.35 11.86 14.52
N LEU A 546 -3.86 11.89 15.74
CA LEU A 546 -5.29 12.03 16.05
C LEU A 546 -5.89 13.31 15.45
N ARG A 547 -5.12 14.39 15.34
CA ARG A 547 -5.58 15.69 14.82
C ARG A 547 -5.87 15.64 13.31
N LEU A 548 -5.40 14.62 12.60
CA LEU A 548 -5.69 14.36 11.19
C LEU A 548 -7.11 13.80 10.96
N GLN A 549 -8.15 14.29 11.64
CA GLN A 549 -9.50 13.66 11.68
C GLN A 549 -10.23 13.54 10.31
N SER A 550 -9.66 14.05 9.21
CA SER A 550 -10.23 14.02 7.86
C SER A 550 -9.77 12.79 7.04
N ASN A 551 -10.65 12.24 6.19
CA ASN A 551 -10.31 11.18 5.22
C ASN A 551 -9.35 11.65 4.11
N ARG A 552 -9.13 12.97 3.96
CA ARG A 552 -8.22 13.54 2.95
C ARG A 552 -6.75 13.23 3.20
N PHE A 553 -6.37 12.86 4.43
CA PHE A 553 -4.99 12.61 4.84
C PHE A 553 -4.67 11.11 5.01
N GLY A 554 -5.36 10.25 4.25
CA GLY A 554 -5.18 8.78 4.33
C GLY A 554 -3.74 8.34 4.09
N LYS A 555 -3.04 8.96 3.14
CA LYS A 555 -1.64 8.67 2.83
C LYS A 555 -0.69 9.03 3.97
N GLN A 556 -0.87 10.19 4.61
CA GLN A 556 -0.07 10.60 5.78
C GLN A 556 -0.26 9.63 6.95
N LYS A 557 -1.49 9.13 7.15
CA LYS A 557 -1.76 8.15 8.19
C LYS A 557 -1.14 6.79 7.88
N LEU A 558 -1.15 6.35 6.62
CA LEU A 558 -0.47 5.12 6.22
C LEU A 558 1.05 5.21 6.42
N LEU A 559 1.67 6.30 5.98
CA LEU A 559 3.08 6.58 6.22
C LEU A 559 3.41 6.65 7.72
N LEU A 560 2.53 7.26 8.52
CA LEU A 560 2.64 7.26 9.98
C LEU A 560 2.48 5.85 10.57
N GLY A 561 1.63 5.01 9.98
CA GLY A 561 1.46 3.61 10.36
C GLY A 561 2.68 2.76 10.04
N GLU A 562 3.30 2.95 8.88
CA GLU A 562 4.57 2.32 8.50
C GLU A 562 5.71 2.77 9.42
N PHE A 563 5.70 4.03 9.86
CA PHE A 563 6.65 4.52 10.86
C PHE A 563 6.46 3.84 12.22
N LEU A 564 5.21 3.76 12.69
CA LEU A 564 4.89 3.05 13.93
C LEU A 564 5.28 1.57 13.82
N ALA A 565 5.13 0.95 12.64
CA ALA A 565 5.62 -0.40 12.36
C ALA A 565 7.14 -0.52 12.53
N LYS A 566 7.92 0.46 12.07
CA LYS A 566 9.38 0.51 12.29
C LYS A 566 9.76 0.73 13.76
N LEU A 567 8.91 1.41 14.53
CA LEU A 567 9.07 1.57 15.98
C LEU A 567 8.68 0.31 16.78
N MET A 568 8.03 -0.68 16.17
CA MET A 568 7.50 -1.86 16.86
C MET A 568 8.51 -2.61 17.72
N PRO A 569 9.76 -2.89 17.26
CA PRO A 569 10.74 -3.60 18.07
C PRO A 569 11.06 -2.84 19.37
N ALA A 570 11.23 -1.52 19.29
CA ALA A 570 11.53 -0.67 20.46
C ALA A 570 10.31 -0.44 21.37
N LEU A 571 9.09 -0.50 20.81
CA LEU A 571 7.83 -0.44 21.57
C LEU A 571 7.52 -1.77 22.26
N TYR A 572 7.91 -2.91 21.68
CA TYR A 572 7.75 -4.23 22.28
C TYR A 572 8.59 -4.38 23.56
N GLU A 573 9.77 -3.76 23.63
CA GLU A 573 10.58 -3.69 24.85
C GLU A 573 9.89 -2.94 26.02
N LEU A 574 8.86 -2.13 25.75
CA LEU A 574 8.07 -1.45 26.79
C LEU A 574 7.05 -2.34 27.48
N LYS A 575 6.73 -3.52 26.91
CA LYS A 575 5.79 -4.50 27.47
C LYS A 575 6.22 -5.00 28.85
N ASP A 576 7.54 -5.00 29.11
CA ASP A 576 8.14 -5.54 30.33
C ASP A 576 8.46 -4.48 31.40
N MET A 577 8.15 -3.19 31.16
CA MET A 577 8.47 -2.09 32.08
C MET A 577 7.24 -1.53 32.83
N ALA A 578 7.45 -1.01 34.05
CA ALA A 578 6.40 -0.49 34.91
C ALA A 578 5.54 0.60 34.22
N GLY A 579 4.22 0.54 34.44
CA GLY A 579 3.21 1.29 33.70
C GLY A 579 3.31 2.82 33.73
N PRO A 580 2.61 3.51 32.80
CA PRO A 580 2.67 4.97 32.70
C PRO A 580 2.11 5.66 33.96
N PRO A 581 2.73 6.75 34.44
CA PRO A 581 2.27 7.50 35.59
C PRO A 581 0.90 8.16 35.35
N THR A 582 0.23 8.53 36.44
CA THR A 582 -1.19 8.94 36.51
C THR A 582 -1.58 10.14 35.63
N TRP A 583 -0.62 10.95 35.17
CA TRP A 583 -0.86 12.13 34.34
C TRP A 583 -0.86 11.87 32.82
N GLU A 584 -0.53 10.66 32.35
CA GLU A 584 -0.53 10.29 30.91
C GLU A 584 -1.84 9.65 30.41
N ARG A 585 -2.85 9.47 31.27
CA ARG A 585 -4.13 8.82 30.91
C ARG A 585 -4.88 9.53 29.77
N SER A 586 -4.70 10.83 29.60
CA SER A 586 -5.28 11.60 28.48
C SER A 586 -4.58 11.31 27.15
N GLY A 587 -3.25 11.32 27.13
CA GLY A 587 -2.44 11.02 25.94
C GLY A 587 -2.62 9.58 25.45
N LEU A 588 -2.73 8.62 26.38
CA LEU A 588 -2.99 7.22 26.05
C LEU A 588 -4.40 7.02 25.45
N ARG A 589 -5.40 7.73 25.97
CA ARG A 589 -6.77 7.71 25.43
C ARG A 589 -6.81 8.27 24.00
N GLU A 590 -6.12 9.39 23.77
CA GLU A 590 -5.98 9.99 22.44
C GLU A 590 -5.23 9.07 21.46
N ALA A 591 -4.19 8.38 21.93
CA ALA A 591 -3.47 7.40 21.14
C ALA A 591 -4.37 6.23 20.72
N LEU A 592 -5.16 5.67 21.64
CA LEU A 592 -6.13 4.61 21.33
C LEU A 592 -7.22 5.09 20.35
N LEU A 593 -7.70 6.32 20.50
CA LEU A 593 -8.65 6.93 19.54
C LEU A 593 -8.06 7.01 18.13
N PHE A 594 -6.78 7.38 18.00
CA PHE A 594 -6.10 7.44 16.71
C PHE A 594 -5.88 6.06 16.10
N LEU A 595 -5.37 5.11 16.89
CA LEU A 595 -5.07 3.75 16.46
C LEU A 595 -6.34 3.00 16.06
N CYS A 596 -7.35 2.94 16.94
CA CYS A 596 -8.51 2.06 16.78
C CYS A 596 -9.90 2.68 17.01
N GLY A 597 -10.03 3.98 17.27
CA GLY A 597 -11.31 4.62 17.59
C GLY A 597 -12.42 4.45 16.54
N ASP A 598 -13.70 4.56 16.93
CA ASP A 598 -14.92 4.19 16.18
C ASP A 598 -15.16 4.83 14.82
N ALA A 599 -14.33 5.80 14.45
CA ALA A 599 -14.50 6.57 13.24
C ALA A 599 -13.75 5.98 12.02
N SER A 600 -14.21 6.35 10.82
CA SER A 600 -13.56 5.98 9.54
C SER A 600 -12.15 6.53 9.40
N TRP A 601 -11.77 7.50 10.24
CA TRP A 601 -10.49 8.17 10.20
C TRP A 601 -9.41 7.51 11.07
N SER A 602 -9.72 6.46 11.85
CA SER A 602 -8.71 5.78 12.67
C SER A 602 -7.68 5.07 11.77
N LEU A 603 -6.45 4.90 12.27
CA LEU A 603 -5.38 4.26 11.51
C LEU A 603 -5.76 2.84 11.10
N LEU A 604 -6.34 2.05 12.02
CA LEU A 604 -6.86 0.72 11.72
C LEU A 604 -7.96 0.71 10.65
N SER A 605 -8.93 1.64 10.72
CA SER A 605 -10.00 1.76 9.72
C SER A 605 -9.44 2.07 8.33
N ILE A 606 -8.47 2.98 8.27
CA ILE A 606 -7.83 3.38 7.02
C ILE A 606 -6.99 2.24 6.46
N ALA A 607 -6.14 1.61 7.28
CA ALA A 607 -5.32 0.47 6.88
C ALA A 607 -6.16 -0.69 6.33
N ILE A 608 -7.29 -1.02 6.98
CA ILE A 608 -8.22 -2.04 6.48
C ILE A 608 -8.86 -1.61 5.16
N SER A 609 -9.34 -0.35 5.06
CA SER A 609 -9.99 0.16 3.84
C SER A 609 -9.05 0.24 2.64
N THR A 610 -7.76 0.47 2.87
CA THR A 610 -6.71 0.56 1.84
C THR A 610 -5.94 -0.75 1.67
N ARG A 611 -6.38 -1.85 2.30
CA ARG A 611 -5.75 -3.18 2.27
C ARG A 611 -4.28 -3.21 2.74
N ALA A 612 -3.88 -2.26 3.59
CA ALA A 612 -2.56 -2.23 4.23
C ALA A 612 -2.56 -3.14 5.48
N TYR A 613 -2.72 -4.45 5.27
CA TYR A 613 -2.95 -5.41 6.34
C TYR A 613 -1.79 -5.52 7.34
N ALA A 614 -0.54 -5.32 6.90
CA ALA A 614 0.62 -5.28 7.80
C ALA A 614 0.53 -4.13 8.81
N VAL A 615 0.06 -2.95 8.38
CA VAL A 615 -0.17 -1.80 9.29
C VAL A 615 -1.35 -2.09 10.22
N ALA A 616 -2.39 -2.77 9.74
CA ALA A 616 -3.53 -3.17 10.58
C ALA A 616 -3.12 -4.19 11.65
N GLU A 617 -2.31 -5.18 11.29
CA GLU A 617 -1.74 -6.18 12.21
C GLU A 617 -0.85 -5.51 13.27
N CYS A 618 0.07 -4.63 12.86
CA CYS A 618 0.89 -3.86 13.80
C CYS A 618 0.06 -3.02 14.79
N VAL A 619 -1.02 -2.39 14.31
CA VAL A 619 -1.92 -1.62 15.18
C VAL A 619 -2.62 -2.54 16.18
N LEU A 620 -3.01 -3.75 15.80
CA LEU A 620 -3.60 -4.73 16.72
C LEU A 620 -2.59 -5.20 17.77
N ASP A 621 -1.36 -5.48 17.37
CA ASP A 621 -0.25 -5.85 18.27
C ASP A 621 0.10 -4.72 19.26
N LEU A 622 -0.02 -3.45 18.84
CA LEU A 622 0.16 -2.28 19.71
C LEU A 622 -0.95 -2.13 20.76
N ILE A 623 -2.17 -2.55 20.45
CA ILE A 623 -3.35 -2.34 21.31
C ILE A 623 -3.39 -3.37 22.44
N GLU A 624 -2.95 -4.60 22.20
CA GLU A 624 -3.00 -5.69 23.17
C GLU A 624 -2.29 -5.35 24.51
N PRO A 625 -1.05 -4.81 24.53
CA PRO A 625 -0.38 -4.38 25.77
C PRO A 625 -1.07 -3.19 26.45
N ILE A 626 -1.68 -2.29 25.67
CA ILE A 626 -2.31 -1.05 26.17
C ILE A 626 -3.65 -1.36 26.86
N VAL A 627 -4.43 -2.29 26.32
CA VAL A 627 -5.80 -2.61 26.77
C VAL A 627 -5.85 -3.60 27.95
N GLN A 628 -4.78 -4.37 28.21
CA GLN A 628 -4.69 -5.29 29.35
C GLN A 628 -4.90 -4.63 30.73
N LYS A 629 -4.92 -3.28 30.84
CA LYS A 629 -5.24 -2.55 32.07
C LYS A 629 -6.74 -2.28 32.25
N ARG A 630 -7.46 -3.34 32.64
CA ARG A 630 -8.73 -3.46 33.41
C ARG A 630 -9.96 -2.53 33.20
N PHE A 631 -9.94 -1.45 32.42
CA PHE A 631 -11.09 -0.52 32.35
C PHE A 631 -11.63 -0.18 30.95
N PHE A 632 -11.07 -0.72 29.86
CA PHE A 632 -11.47 -0.35 28.49
C PHE A 632 -12.14 -1.46 27.65
N LYS A 633 -12.33 -2.66 28.21
CA LYS A 633 -12.78 -3.86 27.46
C LYS A 633 -14.19 -3.74 26.84
N VAL A 634 -15.12 -3.09 27.52
CA VAL A 634 -16.55 -3.01 27.10
C VAL A 634 -16.78 -2.00 25.97
N SER A 635 -16.01 -0.92 25.91
CA SER A 635 -16.13 0.08 24.83
C SER A 635 -15.51 -0.40 23.52
N PHE A 636 -14.44 -1.20 23.59
CA PHE A 636 -13.65 -1.66 22.44
C PHE A 636 -14.37 -2.73 21.61
N GLU A 637 -15.14 -3.61 22.25
CA GLU A 637 -15.94 -4.64 21.55
C GLU A 637 -17.07 -4.01 20.71
N VAL A 638 -17.76 -2.99 21.23
CA VAL A 638 -18.84 -2.27 20.52
C VAL A 638 -18.32 -1.53 19.28
N THR A 639 -17.11 -0.98 19.35
CA THR A 639 -16.43 -0.28 18.25
C THR A 639 -16.03 -1.21 17.10
N LEU A 640 -15.43 -2.35 17.43
CA LEU A 640 -15.00 -3.37 16.47
C LEU A 640 -16.21 -3.97 15.74
N LEU A 641 -17.29 -4.21 16.48
CA LEU A 641 -18.58 -4.68 15.96
C LEU A 641 -19.24 -3.68 15.00
N ASN A 642 -19.20 -2.38 15.31
CA ASN A 642 -19.74 -1.32 14.44
C ASN A 642 -18.96 -1.14 13.13
N LYS A 643 -17.66 -1.46 13.11
CA LYS A 643 -16.82 -1.40 11.90
C LYS A 643 -16.99 -2.62 11.00
N LEU A 644 -17.20 -3.81 11.59
CA LEU A 644 -17.59 -5.01 10.85
C LEU A 644 -18.98 -4.86 10.21
N ALA A 645 -19.92 -4.17 10.88
CA ALA A 645 -21.23 -3.86 10.33
C ALA A 645 -21.19 -2.98 9.06
N ARG A 646 -20.19 -2.09 8.92
CA ARG A 646 -20.02 -1.27 7.70
C ARG A 646 -19.46 -2.04 6.51
N ALA A 647 -18.86 -3.20 6.72
CA ALA A 647 -18.40 -4.10 5.64
C ALA A 647 -19.55 -4.85 4.94
N ILE A 648 -20.76 -4.86 5.53
CA ILE A 648 -21.95 -5.60 5.06
C ILE A 648 -22.74 -4.83 3.96
N GLY A 649 -22.52 -3.52 3.83
CA GLY A 649 -23.07 -2.67 2.76
C GLY A 649 -24.22 -1.74 3.18
N PRO A 650 -24.31 -0.50 2.63
CA PRO A 650 -25.22 0.55 3.12
C PRO A 650 -26.69 0.36 2.76
N GLU A 651 -27.02 -0.42 1.73
CA GLU A 651 -28.41 -0.65 1.32
C GLU A 651 -29.20 -1.50 2.31
N ARG A 652 -28.55 -2.49 2.95
CA ARG A 652 -29.18 -3.41 3.90
C ARG A 652 -29.41 -2.77 5.28
N ILE A 653 -28.57 -1.81 5.66
CA ILE A 653 -28.73 -1.02 6.89
C ILE A 653 -29.98 -0.13 6.84
N LYS A 654 -30.32 0.40 5.65
CA LYS A 654 -31.56 1.18 5.45
C LYS A 654 -32.82 0.33 5.57
N ASP A 655 -32.81 -0.90 5.06
CA ASP A 655 -33.93 -1.86 5.19
C ASP A 655 -34.16 -2.25 6.67
N ALA A 656 -33.09 -2.58 7.42
CA ALA A 656 -33.19 -2.93 8.84
C ALA A 656 -33.69 -1.78 9.73
N GLN A 657 -33.25 -0.54 9.47
CA GLN A 657 -33.72 0.65 10.19
C GLN A 657 -35.19 0.97 9.89
N SER A 658 -35.63 0.73 8.64
CA SER A 658 -37.03 0.95 8.23
C SER A 658 -38.02 -0.01 8.92
N ARG A 659 -37.54 -1.17 9.37
CA ARG A 659 -38.33 -2.20 10.07
C ARG A 659 -38.30 -2.06 11.61
N GLY A 660 -37.67 -1.01 12.14
CA GLY A 660 -37.74 -0.64 13.56
C GLY A 660 -36.83 -1.42 14.51
N PHE A 661 -35.85 -2.17 14.01
CA PHE A 661 -34.90 -2.91 14.85
C PHE A 661 -33.86 -1.97 15.49
N LYS A 662 -33.70 -2.00 16.82
CA LYS A 662 -32.55 -1.42 17.54
C LYS A 662 -31.50 -2.52 17.70
N VAL A 663 -30.55 -2.60 16.77
CA VAL A 663 -29.86 -3.87 16.44
C VAL A 663 -28.68 -4.22 17.35
N SER A 664 -28.64 -5.50 17.79
CA SER A 664 -27.44 -6.21 18.28
C SER A 664 -26.69 -6.84 17.08
N PRO A 665 -25.39 -6.59 16.89
CA PRO A 665 -24.60 -7.07 15.74
C PRO A 665 -24.64 -8.58 15.48
N LEU A 666 -24.78 -9.38 16.55
CA LEU A 666 -24.89 -10.84 16.44
C LEU A 666 -26.22 -11.27 15.79
N ARG A 667 -27.30 -10.54 16.04
CA ARG A 667 -28.64 -10.84 15.50
C ARG A 667 -28.73 -10.52 14.01
N GLU A 668 -28.05 -9.47 13.57
CA GLU A 668 -27.96 -9.11 12.16
C GLU A 668 -27.08 -10.08 11.38
N ALA A 669 -25.94 -10.49 11.94
CA ALA A 669 -25.10 -11.53 11.34
C ALA A 669 -25.86 -12.86 11.20
N ALA A 670 -26.71 -13.18 12.17
CA ALA A 670 -27.56 -14.36 12.15
C ALA A 670 -28.69 -14.28 11.11
N TRP A 671 -29.30 -13.10 10.93
CA TRP A 671 -30.31 -12.86 9.90
C TRP A 671 -29.70 -12.82 8.49
N ALA A 672 -28.50 -12.27 8.34
CA ALA A 672 -27.81 -12.09 7.05
C ALA A 672 -27.00 -13.32 6.58
N ASN A 673 -27.09 -14.46 7.26
CA ASN A 673 -26.31 -15.69 7.03
C ASN A 673 -24.79 -15.47 6.96
N ASN A 674 -24.27 -14.51 7.73
CA ASN A 674 -22.84 -14.22 7.71
C ASN A 674 -22.11 -15.20 8.64
N VAL A 675 -21.93 -16.42 8.14
CA VAL A 675 -21.27 -17.53 8.82
C VAL A 675 -19.91 -17.13 9.37
N THR A 676 -19.09 -16.42 8.60
CA THR A 676 -17.75 -15.99 9.01
C THR A 676 -17.80 -15.01 10.19
N CYS A 677 -18.76 -14.09 10.20
CA CYS A 677 -18.97 -13.20 11.34
C CYS A 677 -19.53 -13.96 12.55
N MET A 678 -20.45 -14.91 12.36
CA MET A 678 -20.98 -15.74 13.45
C MET A 678 -19.87 -16.59 14.09
N GLU A 679 -18.99 -17.20 13.30
CA GLU A 679 -17.84 -17.98 13.78
C GLU A 679 -16.84 -17.12 14.60
N ALA A 680 -16.65 -15.86 14.22
CA ALA A 680 -15.79 -14.95 14.96
C ALA A 680 -16.43 -14.43 16.27
N LEU A 681 -17.75 -14.28 16.30
CA LEU A 681 -18.47 -13.66 17.41
C LEU A 681 -18.95 -14.65 18.47
N ILE A 682 -19.34 -15.87 18.07
CA ILE A 682 -19.78 -16.92 18.97
C ILE A 682 -18.75 -17.18 20.10
N PRO A 683 -17.42 -17.27 19.87
CA PRO A 683 -16.43 -17.47 20.94
C PRO A 683 -16.32 -16.31 21.93
N VAL A 684 -16.63 -15.09 21.49
CA VAL A 684 -16.44 -13.85 22.27
C VAL A 684 -17.68 -13.53 23.12
N ILE A 685 -18.87 -13.94 22.68
CA ILE A 685 -20.13 -13.62 23.34
C ILE A 685 -20.49 -14.68 24.39
N HIS A 686 -20.80 -14.21 25.61
CA HIS A 686 -21.00 -15.06 26.78
C HIS A 686 -22.42 -15.64 26.88
N ASP A 687 -23.45 -14.93 26.41
CA ASP A 687 -24.85 -15.38 26.44
C ASP A 687 -25.48 -15.28 25.05
N LEU A 688 -25.79 -16.42 24.43
CA LEU A 688 -26.40 -16.50 23.10
C LEU A 688 -27.94 -16.59 23.17
N ASP A 689 -28.51 -16.70 24.37
CA ASP A 689 -29.94 -16.85 24.63
C ASP A 689 -30.56 -15.57 25.23
N GLU A 690 -29.80 -14.48 25.31
CA GLU A 690 -30.29 -13.22 25.89
C GLU A 690 -31.48 -12.65 25.09
N HIS A 691 -32.60 -12.47 25.79
CA HIS A 691 -33.82 -11.86 25.25
C HIS A 691 -33.76 -10.35 25.44
N GLY A 692 -33.88 -9.60 24.35
CA GLY A 692 -34.10 -8.16 24.45
C GLY A 692 -35.55 -7.87 24.81
N ILE A 693 -35.84 -6.71 25.40
CA ILE A 693 -37.19 -6.30 25.80
C ILE A 693 -38.13 -6.34 24.58
N GLY A 694 -38.95 -7.39 24.47
CA GLY A 694 -39.90 -7.60 23.36
C GLY A 694 -39.35 -8.32 22.11
N GLU A 695 -38.16 -8.94 22.19
CA GLU A 695 -37.42 -9.39 21.00
C GLU A 695 -37.32 -10.92 20.86
N ALA A 696 -37.13 -11.39 19.62
CA ALA A 696 -36.90 -12.80 19.28
C ALA A 696 -35.44 -13.20 19.58
N THR A 697 -35.21 -14.42 20.02
CA THR A 697 -33.85 -14.97 20.23
C THR A 697 -33.08 -15.07 18.91
N ILE A 698 -31.74 -15.14 18.99
CA ILE A 698 -30.86 -15.27 17.81
C ILE A 698 -31.21 -16.53 17.00
N LEU A 699 -31.54 -17.63 17.68
CA LEU A 699 -32.01 -18.86 17.06
C LEU A 699 -33.32 -18.65 16.29
N ASN A 700 -34.27 -17.90 16.86
CA ASN A 700 -35.55 -17.58 16.21
C ASN A 700 -35.38 -16.66 14.99
N ILE A 701 -34.40 -15.75 15.02
CA ILE A 701 -34.09 -14.87 13.89
C ILE A 701 -33.48 -15.66 12.72
N ALA A 702 -32.48 -16.50 12.99
CA ALA A 702 -31.87 -17.35 11.98
C ALA A 702 -32.87 -18.35 11.39
N ALA A 703 -33.75 -18.92 12.25
CA ALA A 703 -34.83 -19.80 11.84
C ALA A 703 -35.87 -19.10 10.94
N GLY A 704 -36.29 -17.88 11.31
CA GLY A 704 -37.25 -17.10 10.53
C GLY A 704 -36.79 -16.76 9.12
N ALA A 705 -35.47 -16.58 8.93
CA ALA A 705 -34.84 -16.31 7.64
C ALA A 705 -34.47 -17.57 6.83
N ASN A 706 -34.73 -18.77 7.37
CA ASN A 706 -34.31 -20.06 6.81
C ASN A 706 -32.78 -20.22 6.63
N GLU A 707 -31.98 -19.61 7.50
CA GLU A 707 -30.51 -19.62 7.37
C GLU A 707 -29.89 -20.82 8.07
N ARG A 708 -30.08 -21.99 7.46
CA ARG A 708 -29.75 -23.32 8.02
C ARG A 708 -28.29 -23.48 8.48
N LYS A 709 -27.32 -22.80 7.83
CA LYS A 709 -25.90 -22.84 8.19
C LYS A 709 -25.62 -22.12 9.52
N VAL A 710 -26.25 -20.97 9.73
CA VAL A 710 -26.17 -20.24 11.01
C VAL A 710 -26.89 -21.01 12.10
N VAL A 711 -28.07 -21.58 11.82
CA VAL A 711 -28.80 -22.44 12.77
C VAL A 711 -27.92 -23.63 13.19
N LYS A 712 -27.21 -24.26 12.24
CA LYS A 712 -26.24 -25.33 12.53
C LYS A 712 -25.11 -24.88 13.45
N LEU A 713 -24.47 -23.74 13.17
CA LEU A 713 -23.41 -23.18 14.03
C LEU A 713 -23.89 -22.86 15.45
N LEU A 714 -25.12 -22.37 15.59
CA LEU A 714 -25.72 -22.11 16.90
C LEU A 714 -25.98 -23.41 17.67
N ILE A 715 -26.45 -24.47 17.01
CA ILE A 715 -26.63 -25.80 17.60
C ILE A 715 -25.27 -26.39 18.03
N GLU A 716 -24.27 -26.33 17.15
CA GLU A 716 -22.92 -26.86 17.39
C GLU A 716 -22.16 -26.08 18.47
N SER A 717 -22.52 -24.82 18.73
CA SER A 717 -21.92 -24.03 19.81
C SER A 717 -22.15 -24.60 21.21
N GLY A 718 -23.16 -25.46 21.38
CA GLY A 718 -23.57 -26.06 22.66
C GLY A 718 -24.06 -25.06 23.72
N ARG A 719 -24.20 -23.78 23.36
CA ARG A 719 -24.49 -22.65 24.25
C ARG A 719 -25.85 -21.98 24.00
N VAL A 720 -26.71 -22.63 23.22
CA VAL A 720 -28.05 -22.14 22.84
C VAL A 720 -29.11 -23.14 23.31
N ASP A 721 -30.19 -22.66 23.91
CA ASP A 721 -31.34 -23.51 24.26
C ASP A 721 -32.11 -23.97 23.01
N LEU A 722 -32.00 -25.26 22.68
CA LEU A 722 -32.66 -25.85 21.51
C LEU A 722 -34.17 -26.02 21.68
N ARG A 723 -34.71 -25.83 22.89
CA ARG A 723 -36.15 -25.95 23.18
C ARG A 723 -36.91 -24.63 23.05
N GLN A 724 -36.25 -23.60 22.50
CA GLN A 724 -36.86 -22.30 22.30
C GLN A 724 -38.09 -22.38 21.39
N LYS A 725 -39.06 -21.52 21.72
CA LYS A 725 -40.30 -21.34 20.95
C LYS A 725 -40.27 -19.98 20.26
N ASN A 726 -40.88 -19.93 19.08
CA ASN A 726 -41.06 -18.70 18.33
C ASN A 726 -42.09 -17.78 19.02
N ARG A 727 -42.32 -16.58 18.45
CA ARG A 727 -43.27 -15.60 19.00
C ARG A 727 -44.72 -16.10 19.08
N ASN A 728 -45.07 -17.12 18.31
CA ASN A 728 -46.38 -17.77 18.30
C ASN A 728 -46.44 -19.02 19.21
N ALA A 729 -45.45 -19.19 20.10
CA ALA A 729 -45.30 -20.32 21.01
C ALA A 729 -45.13 -21.69 20.33
N GLN A 730 -44.73 -21.72 19.06
CA GLN A 730 -44.41 -22.95 18.32
C GLN A 730 -42.92 -23.29 18.46
N PRO A 731 -42.54 -24.58 18.46
CA PRO A 731 -41.13 -24.98 18.55
C PRO A 731 -40.32 -24.49 17.35
N ILE A 732 -39.10 -24.01 17.58
CA ILE A 732 -38.20 -23.56 16.50
C ILE A 732 -37.50 -24.75 15.84
N LEU A 733 -37.07 -25.72 16.65
CA LEU A 733 -36.41 -26.95 16.22
C LEU A 733 -37.20 -28.16 16.72
N GLU A 734 -37.18 -29.26 15.95
CA GLU A 734 -37.76 -30.55 16.32
C GLU A 734 -36.70 -31.64 16.23
N SER A 735 -36.59 -32.50 17.25
CA SER A 735 -35.71 -33.67 17.21
C SER A 735 -36.50 -34.90 16.76
N ARG A 736 -36.05 -35.57 15.70
CA ARG A 736 -36.60 -36.85 15.21
C ARG A 736 -35.47 -37.84 14.98
N ASN A 737 -35.55 -39.02 15.59
CA ASN A 737 -34.56 -40.10 15.43
C ASN A 737 -33.09 -39.68 15.68
N GLY A 738 -32.85 -38.80 16.66
CA GLY A 738 -31.50 -38.31 16.94
C GLY A 738 -30.95 -37.37 15.88
N LYS A 739 -31.82 -36.56 15.24
CA LYS A 739 -31.42 -35.47 14.35
C LYS A 739 -32.31 -34.26 14.57
N TRP A 740 -31.73 -33.06 14.43
CA TRP A 740 -32.45 -31.80 14.60
C TRP A 740 -32.94 -31.26 13.26
N PHE A 741 -34.23 -30.94 13.19
CA PHE A 741 -34.92 -30.38 12.03
C PHE A 741 -35.40 -28.96 12.33
N LEU A 742 -35.39 -28.10 11.31
CA LEU A 742 -35.97 -26.75 11.41
C LEU A 742 -37.49 -26.87 11.22
N CYS A 743 -38.27 -26.36 12.18
CA CYS A 743 -39.72 -26.35 12.03
C CYS A 743 -40.13 -25.37 10.92
N VAL A 744 -40.93 -25.82 9.95
CA VAL A 744 -41.49 -24.95 8.89
C VAL A 744 -42.26 -23.78 9.50
N ASP A 745 -42.92 -24.01 10.64
CA ASP A 745 -43.65 -23.00 11.39
C ASP A 745 -42.78 -21.91 12.02
N ALA A 746 -41.47 -22.16 12.17
CA ALA A 746 -40.51 -21.17 12.61
C ALA A 746 -40.01 -20.27 11.47
N ILE A 747 -40.17 -20.70 10.21
CA ILE A 747 -39.79 -19.95 9.01
C ILE A 747 -40.86 -18.87 8.75
N SER A 748 -40.41 -17.66 8.39
CA SER A 748 -41.30 -16.55 8.05
C SER A 748 -42.19 -16.87 6.85
N ALA A 749 -43.41 -16.33 6.84
CA ALA A 749 -44.40 -16.60 5.78
C ALA A 749 -43.88 -16.25 4.38
N GLU A 750 -43.05 -15.21 4.25
CA GLU A 750 -42.40 -14.80 3.00
C GLU A 750 -41.45 -15.89 2.46
N LYS A 751 -40.70 -16.56 3.36
CA LYS A 751 -39.71 -17.59 2.99
C LYS A 751 -40.30 -18.98 2.81
N ARG A 752 -41.52 -19.23 3.29
CA ARG A 752 -42.21 -20.53 3.10
C ARG A 752 -42.52 -20.83 1.63
N GLY A 753 -42.68 -19.81 0.79
CA GLY A 753 -42.91 -19.96 -0.65
C GLY A 753 -41.67 -20.34 -1.46
N GLU A 754 -40.47 -20.26 -0.86
CA GLU A 754 -39.18 -20.49 -1.51
C GLU A 754 -38.51 -21.80 -1.03
N LEU A 755 -39.24 -22.64 -0.27
CA LEU A 755 -38.69 -23.86 0.30
C LEU A 755 -38.38 -24.92 -0.77
N THR A 756 -37.22 -25.52 -0.62
CA THR A 756 -36.69 -26.59 -1.46
C THR A 756 -36.70 -27.92 -0.72
N LEU A 757 -36.43 -29.04 -1.42
CA LEU A 757 -36.35 -30.37 -0.79
C LEU A 757 -35.25 -30.44 0.30
N GLU A 758 -34.17 -29.67 0.15
CA GLU A 758 -33.08 -29.56 1.13
C GLU A 758 -33.55 -28.95 2.47
N ASP A 759 -34.63 -28.15 2.46
CA ASP A 759 -35.16 -27.52 3.67
C ASP A 759 -35.90 -28.50 4.59
N PHE A 760 -36.14 -29.73 4.14
CA PHE A 760 -36.75 -30.80 4.94
C PHE A 760 -35.72 -31.80 5.47
N GLU A 761 -34.44 -31.65 5.11
CA GLU A 761 -33.36 -32.48 5.61
C GLU A 761 -33.00 -32.15 7.07
N PRO A 762 -32.27 -33.02 7.80
CA PRO A 762 -31.75 -32.68 9.12
C PRO A 762 -30.68 -31.57 9.05
N ILE A 763 -30.68 -30.66 10.02
CA ILE A 763 -29.65 -29.61 10.16
C ILE A 763 -28.37 -30.17 10.76
N CYS A 764 -28.50 -31.04 11.76
CA CYS A 764 -27.39 -31.65 12.50
C CYS A 764 -27.80 -33.00 13.11
N ASP A 765 -26.85 -33.92 13.25
CA ASP A 765 -27.02 -35.20 13.93
C ASP A 765 -26.88 -35.02 15.46
N ASP A 766 -27.65 -35.75 16.28
CA ASP A 766 -27.51 -35.72 17.75
C ASP A 766 -26.19 -36.38 18.15
N THR A 767 -25.17 -35.55 18.34
CA THR A 767 -23.98 -35.95 19.09
C THR A 767 -23.67 -34.90 20.15
N ARG A 768 -24.42 -34.95 21.25
CA ARG A 768 -23.98 -34.45 22.56
C ARG A 768 -22.71 -35.16 23.11
N ASN A 769 -21.94 -35.83 22.25
CA ASN A 769 -20.75 -36.61 22.62
C ASN A 769 -19.52 -36.11 21.84
N ALA A 770 -19.04 -34.93 22.21
CA ALA A 770 -17.61 -34.60 22.25
C ALA A 770 -17.40 -33.45 23.25
N ILE A 771 -17.87 -33.64 24.49
CA ILE A 771 -17.39 -32.86 25.63
C ILE A 771 -15.93 -33.24 25.83
N VAL A 772 -15.01 -32.36 25.42
CA VAL A 772 -13.67 -32.31 26.01
C VAL A 772 -13.63 -31.02 26.83
N GLY A 773 -13.62 -31.18 28.15
CA GLY A 773 -13.50 -30.09 29.12
C GLY A 773 -14.75 -29.89 29.96
N SER A 774 -14.76 -30.49 31.15
CA SER A 774 -15.73 -30.19 32.21
C SER A 774 -15.79 -28.69 32.54
N PRO A 775 -16.96 -28.13 32.94
CA PRO A 775 -17.10 -26.73 33.37
C PRO A 775 -16.35 -26.34 34.66
N THR A 776 -15.45 -27.18 35.17
CA THR A 776 -14.77 -27.01 36.46
C THR A 776 -13.36 -26.40 36.38
N ASP A 777 -12.80 -26.15 35.18
CA ASP A 777 -11.42 -25.65 35.04
C ASP A 777 -11.28 -24.15 34.72
N PHE A 778 -12.32 -23.32 34.90
CA PHE A 778 -12.18 -21.86 34.87
C PHE A 778 -12.70 -21.21 36.16
N PRO A 779 -11.85 -20.49 36.93
CA PRO A 779 -12.20 -20.05 38.27
C PRO A 779 -12.87 -18.67 38.25
N PHE A 780 -14.16 -18.56 37.90
CA PHE A 780 -14.90 -17.33 38.25
C PHE A 780 -16.34 -17.63 38.69
N LYS A 781 -16.52 -17.62 40.02
CA LYS A 781 -17.81 -17.60 40.71
C LYS A 781 -18.73 -16.52 40.11
N LYS A 782 -19.92 -16.91 39.67
CA LYS A 782 -21.11 -16.05 39.70
C LYS A 782 -21.26 -15.50 41.12
N LYS A 783 -21.11 -14.18 41.30
CA LYS A 783 -21.70 -13.53 42.47
C LYS A 783 -23.20 -13.46 42.21
N SER A 784 -23.94 -14.21 43.00
CA SER A 784 -25.35 -13.97 43.28
C SER A 784 -25.54 -12.51 43.68
N THR A 785 -26.46 -11.83 43.00
CA THR A 785 -27.08 -10.61 43.49
C THR A 785 -27.90 -10.96 44.74
N PRO A 786 -27.71 -10.30 45.89
CA PRO A 786 -28.77 -10.22 46.88
C PRO A 786 -29.78 -9.13 46.45
N SER A 787 -31.02 -9.36 46.89
CA SER A 787 -32.20 -8.49 46.82
C SER A 787 -31.94 -6.98 46.87
#